data_AF-A0A812KN84-F1
#
_entry.id   AF-A0A812KN84-F1
#
_cell.length_a   1.000
_cell.length_b   1.000
_cell.length_c   1.000
_cell.angle_alpha   90.00
_cell.angle_beta   90.00
_cell.angle_gamma   90.00
#
_symmetry.space_group_name_H-M   'P 1'
#
loop_
_entity.id
_entity.type
_entity.pdbx_description
1 polymer ?
#
loop_
_entity_poly.entity_id
_entity_poly.type
_entity_poly.pdbx_seq_one_letter_code
_entity_poly.pdbx_strand_id
1 'polypeptide(L)'
;ALLQHLGCVFIPLRFRPTSSDTGREVTQVQRPVTATQEPPVQETPPTKEAEEENLPSLVEVEESLEIAANDYLVDLKKELTMASQRRNETSMVTILNHFGPNSRDKWLGSLLLQALKDILPELSGAELGFLVMSMAYSEIRAASVWRMLAEAAIEAALIETYPRSLAELAFGFAWVQWQQPDLFAVLQVAMGFCKEKATEEQKRAFAWSCSRAQQPCTRLFGKPSPKVDTSVASKFWNTLTGLSSAKSNAKTLILDPLPVLLLPEAVPARHCDALVQLADAQKLWMNSSQLIASNDRATRQEILRTSRTSSTALLAWHESHPSVRAVREWAARTLQVPEDFIEPLQLERYTPGQKFGKHTDWIGEKHPGLWAFGQRMATLHVYLNTVPKGAGGETSFPELKVEVSPQKGSAILWPNVDATGTPEKKVLHEALPVNGNQVKYAMNIWVRGRSQPDQTWIKWPVSGLVWLVTWMTHQSRLFQVVEHGGSQTGGWKYAEHKMFMECLKQHRHKPTQHFFEHLYHEMPDLPRLDIVDHVHWLANYHFHLAQKQWNIDKYEDEKQFAAMQRTRKFPSIQEQEQKEMMHRQEVLVERRKRDELHAWADREERRLGQKRFEVKDEFQPHQRFQGEVLEANLRGPHPGYKRAPGYTWCNSKERRDLQSRKMTDLSHVRSSSHLDGPGPGQYLG
;
A
#
# COMPACT_ATOMS: atom_id res chain seq x y z
N ALA A 1 -23.95 4.49 -10.50
CA ALA A 1 -22.75 3.81 -11.04
C ALA A 1 -23.18 2.68 -11.97
N LEU A 2 -23.87 1.65 -11.46
CA LEU A 2 -24.50 0.59 -12.27
C LEU A 2 -25.43 1.14 -13.37
N LEU A 3 -26.37 2.01 -13.01
CA LEU A 3 -27.30 2.68 -13.95
C LEU A 3 -26.63 3.61 -14.98
N GLN A 4 -25.43 4.14 -14.68
CA GLN A 4 -24.63 4.93 -15.62
C GLN A 4 -23.82 4.06 -16.58
N HIS A 5 -23.52 2.83 -16.19
CA HIS A 5 -22.91 1.81 -17.04
C HIS A 5 -23.95 1.18 -17.99
N LEU A 6 -25.23 1.22 -17.61
CA LEU A 6 -26.36 0.65 -18.37
C LEU A 6 -27.09 1.63 -19.30
N GLY A 7 -26.74 2.93 -19.28
CA GLY A 7 -27.17 3.90 -20.29
C GLY A 7 -28.59 4.49 -20.17
N CYS A 8 -29.26 4.43 -19.02
CA CYS A 8 -30.65 4.91 -18.89
C CYS A 8 -30.76 6.44 -18.66
N VAL A 9 -31.81 7.08 -19.22
CA VAL A 9 -32.11 8.53 -19.16
C VAL A 9 -33.41 8.81 -18.38
N PHE A 10 -33.46 9.86 -17.57
CA PHE A 10 -34.61 10.21 -16.70
C PHE A 10 -35.47 11.37 -17.25
N ILE A 11 -36.80 11.26 -17.15
CA ILE A 11 -37.80 12.32 -17.37
C ILE A 11 -38.55 12.58 -16.05
N PRO A 12 -38.70 13.83 -15.55
CA PRO A 12 -39.35 14.10 -14.27
C PRO A 12 -40.73 14.78 -14.40
N LEU A 13 -41.77 14.21 -13.79
CA LEU A 13 -43.07 14.88 -13.56
C LEU A 13 -43.18 15.54 -12.18
N ARG A 14 -43.95 16.63 -12.12
CA ARG A 14 -44.21 17.44 -10.92
C ARG A 14 -45.70 17.48 -10.59
N PHE A 15 -46.08 17.20 -9.35
CA PHE A 15 -47.39 17.57 -8.78
C PHE A 15 -47.25 18.57 -7.63
N ARG A 16 -48.22 19.50 -7.51
CA ARG A 16 -48.31 20.55 -6.47
C ARG A 16 -49.23 20.11 -5.32
N PRO A 17 -48.90 20.39 -4.04
CA PRO A 17 -49.83 20.25 -2.92
C PRO A 17 -50.52 21.58 -2.55
N THR A 18 -51.81 21.50 -2.22
CA THR A 18 -52.65 22.55 -1.62
C THR A 18 -52.33 22.78 -0.15
N SER A 19 -52.42 24.03 0.32
CA SER A 19 -52.03 24.49 1.64
C SER A 19 -53.00 24.11 2.77
N SER A 20 -52.38 23.93 3.94
CA SER A 20 -52.92 23.80 5.29
C SER A 20 -53.81 24.96 5.75
N ASP A 21 -54.62 24.71 6.78
CA ASP A 21 -54.89 25.72 7.79
C ASP A 21 -54.88 25.15 9.21
N THR A 22 -54.34 25.95 10.14
CA THR A 22 -54.05 25.63 11.54
C THR A 22 -54.83 26.51 12.51
N GLY A 23 -55.31 25.94 13.63
CA GLY A 23 -55.28 26.60 14.96
C GLY A 23 -56.51 27.39 15.45
N ARG A 24 -57.09 26.89 16.55
CA ARG A 24 -57.94 27.48 17.64
C ARG A 24 -57.56 28.92 18.05
N GLU A 25 -58.37 29.80 18.66
CA GLU A 25 -59.80 29.98 19.01
C GLU A 25 -59.92 31.42 19.64
N VAL A 26 -61.13 31.90 19.99
CA VAL A 26 -61.51 33.06 20.85
C VAL A 26 -62.13 34.31 20.16
N THR A 27 -63.48 34.30 20.20
CA THR A 27 -64.47 35.35 20.59
C THR A 27 -64.64 36.69 19.85
N GLN A 28 -65.92 36.96 19.58
CA GLN A 28 -66.60 38.12 18.95
C GLN A 28 -66.23 39.52 19.47
N VAL A 29 -66.13 40.50 18.54
CA VAL A 29 -66.74 41.85 18.64
C VAL A 29 -67.15 42.33 17.23
N GLN A 30 -68.32 42.97 17.13
CA GLN A 30 -69.01 43.43 15.91
C GLN A 30 -68.70 44.90 15.50
N ARG A 31 -68.84 45.17 14.18
CA ARG A 31 -69.22 46.42 13.44
C ARG A 31 -68.15 47.51 13.14
N PRO A 32 -68.35 48.43 12.15
CA PRO A 32 -68.67 48.23 10.71
C PRO A 32 -67.89 49.17 9.72
N VAL A 33 -67.82 48.77 8.44
CA VAL A 33 -67.95 49.56 7.17
C VAL A 33 -67.17 50.88 6.95
N THR A 34 -66.31 50.90 5.92
CA THR A 34 -66.29 51.85 4.75
C THR A 34 -65.34 51.27 3.67
N ALA A 35 -65.81 50.79 2.50
CA ALA A 35 -65.95 51.51 1.20
C ALA A 35 -64.68 52.29 0.81
N THR A 36 -64.04 52.21 -0.37
CA THR A 36 -64.29 51.71 -1.76
C THR A 36 -62.92 51.89 -2.47
N GLN A 37 -62.44 51.08 -3.42
CA GLN A 37 -62.72 51.14 -4.87
C GLN A 37 -61.90 50.04 -5.60
N GLU A 38 -62.52 49.38 -6.59
CA GLU A 38 -61.94 48.54 -7.67
C GLU A 38 -61.04 49.37 -8.64
N PRO A 39 -60.23 48.81 -9.60
CA PRO A 39 -60.51 47.67 -10.54
C PRO A 39 -59.24 46.89 -11.02
N PRO A 40 -59.17 46.20 -12.19
CA PRO A 40 -60.13 45.40 -12.98
C PRO A 40 -59.71 43.92 -13.18
N VAL A 41 -60.63 43.13 -13.76
CA VAL A 41 -60.59 41.68 -14.05
C VAL A 41 -59.72 41.31 -15.27
N GLN A 42 -59.00 40.17 -15.23
CA GLN A 42 -58.67 39.37 -16.42
C GLN A 42 -58.53 37.84 -16.14
N GLU A 43 -59.50 37.13 -16.71
CA GLU A 43 -59.66 35.74 -17.17
C GLU A 43 -58.58 34.66 -16.93
N THR A 44 -59.06 33.48 -16.49
CA THR A 44 -58.35 32.18 -16.38
C THR A 44 -58.47 31.33 -17.66
N PRO A 45 -57.41 30.59 -18.04
CA PRO A 45 -57.51 29.41 -18.92
C PRO A 45 -56.87 28.15 -18.27
N PRO A 46 -56.95 26.94 -18.88
CA PRO A 46 -57.80 25.83 -18.46
C PRO A 46 -57.04 24.68 -17.79
N THR A 47 -57.79 23.77 -17.16
CA THR A 47 -57.33 22.51 -16.54
C THR A 47 -56.84 21.49 -17.57
N LYS A 48 -55.70 20.85 -17.28
CA LYS A 48 -55.26 19.58 -17.89
C LYS A 48 -55.07 18.54 -16.79
N GLU A 49 -56.00 17.60 -16.71
CA GLU A 49 -55.75 16.26 -16.18
C GLU A 49 -55.15 15.38 -17.29
N ALA A 50 -54.46 14.32 -16.84
CA ALA A 50 -53.95 13.16 -17.58
C ALA A 50 -52.59 13.31 -18.31
N GLU A 51 -51.52 13.15 -17.53
CA GLU A 51 -50.33 12.34 -17.88
C GLU A 51 -49.60 12.03 -16.56
N GLU A 52 -50.05 10.99 -15.85
CA GLU A 52 -49.23 10.30 -14.85
C GLU A 52 -48.20 9.44 -15.62
N GLU A 53 -46.97 9.92 -15.79
CA GLU A 53 -45.84 9.06 -16.16
C GLU A 53 -45.50 8.15 -14.98
N ASN A 54 -45.56 6.83 -15.25
CA ASN A 54 -45.06 5.74 -14.43
C ASN A 54 -43.63 6.02 -13.91
N LEU A 55 -43.51 6.51 -12.68
CA LEU A 55 -42.26 6.45 -11.93
C LEU A 55 -42.13 5.05 -11.33
N PRO A 56 -41.03 4.31 -11.62
CA PRO A 56 -40.88 2.96 -11.14
C PRO A 56 -40.87 2.91 -9.61
N SER A 57 -41.57 1.95 -9.04
CA SER A 57 -41.63 1.76 -7.60
C SER A 57 -40.24 1.44 -7.01
N LEU A 58 -40.03 1.66 -5.71
CA LEU A 58 -38.77 1.30 -5.03
C LEU A 58 -38.42 -0.19 -5.22
N VAL A 59 -39.43 -1.05 -5.33
CA VAL A 59 -39.29 -2.48 -5.64
C VAL A 59 -38.70 -2.67 -7.04
N GLU A 60 -39.17 -1.92 -8.05
CA GLU A 60 -38.63 -1.97 -9.41
C GLU A 60 -37.17 -1.47 -9.49
N VAL A 61 -36.77 -0.52 -8.63
CA VAL A 61 -35.38 -0.04 -8.57
C VAL A 61 -34.46 -1.06 -7.91
N GLU A 62 -34.90 -1.72 -6.83
CA GLU A 62 -34.16 -2.83 -6.20
C GLU A 62 -34.04 -4.03 -7.14
N GLU A 63 -35.14 -4.43 -7.81
CA GLU A 63 -35.13 -5.46 -8.85
C GLU A 63 -34.18 -5.10 -10.00
N SER A 64 -34.17 -3.84 -10.45
CA SER A 64 -33.26 -3.38 -11.52
C SER A 64 -31.78 -3.42 -11.12
N LEU A 65 -31.46 -3.12 -9.85
CA LEU A 65 -30.10 -3.21 -9.33
C LEU A 65 -29.66 -4.66 -9.14
N GLU A 66 -30.56 -5.53 -8.70
CA GLU A 66 -30.33 -6.96 -8.57
C GLU A 66 -30.10 -7.62 -9.93
N ILE A 67 -30.93 -7.30 -10.94
CA ILE A 67 -30.77 -7.76 -12.32
C ILE A 67 -29.40 -7.35 -12.85
N ALA A 68 -29.02 -6.08 -12.70
CA ALA A 68 -27.74 -5.61 -13.22
C ALA A 68 -26.51 -6.13 -12.44
N ALA A 69 -26.65 -6.41 -11.14
CA ALA A 69 -25.60 -7.12 -10.39
C ALA A 69 -25.47 -8.57 -10.87
N ASN A 70 -26.59 -9.23 -11.18
CA ASN A 70 -26.62 -10.57 -11.75
C ASN A 70 -26.02 -10.60 -13.16
N ASP A 71 -26.33 -9.64 -14.03
CA ASP A 71 -25.75 -9.52 -15.37
C ASP A 71 -24.23 -9.34 -15.30
N TYR A 72 -23.77 -8.44 -14.43
CA TYR A 72 -22.33 -8.28 -14.19
C TYR A 72 -21.68 -9.56 -13.65
N LEU A 73 -22.35 -10.30 -12.76
CA LEU A 73 -21.84 -11.59 -12.28
C LEU A 73 -21.73 -12.62 -13.40
N VAL A 74 -22.70 -12.67 -14.32
CA VAL A 74 -22.66 -13.57 -15.48
C VAL A 74 -21.46 -13.25 -16.37
N ASP A 75 -21.25 -11.96 -16.68
CA ASP A 75 -20.11 -11.52 -17.49
C ASP A 75 -18.77 -11.78 -16.78
N LEU A 76 -18.68 -11.44 -15.49
CA LEU A 76 -17.48 -11.66 -14.70
C LEU A 76 -17.09 -13.14 -14.65
N LYS A 77 -18.05 -14.04 -14.45
CA LYS A 77 -17.81 -15.50 -14.48
C LYS A 77 -17.26 -15.92 -15.83
N LYS A 78 -17.91 -15.51 -16.92
CA LYS A 78 -17.52 -15.85 -18.29
C LYS A 78 -16.10 -15.36 -18.59
N GLU A 79 -15.78 -14.12 -18.22
CA GLU A 79 -14.45 -13.55 -18.43
C GLU A 79 -13.38 -14.25 -17.60
N LEU A 80 -13.63 -14.52 -16.32
CA LEU A 80 -12.70 -15.24 -15.45
C LEU A 80 -12.45 -16.68 -15.94
N THR A 81 -13.51 -17.39 -16.35
CA THR A 81 -13.39 -18.75 -16.89
C THR A 81 -12.60 -18.74 -18.18
N MET A 82 -12.95 -17.89 -19.16
CA MET A 82 -12.21 -17.80 -20.43
C MET A 82 -10.75 -17.40 -20.22
N ALA A 83 -10.47 -16.44 -19.33
CA ALA A 83 -9.12 -16.00 -19.06
C ALA A 83 -8.30 -17.10 -18.37
N SER A 84 -8.89 -17.88 -17.47
CA SER A 84 -8.25 -19.01 -16.80
C SER A 84 -7.95 -20.15 -17.79
N GLN A 85 -8.95 -20.59 -18.56
CA GLN A 85 -8.84 -21.68 -19.53
C GLN A 85 -7.82 -21.39 -20.63
N ARG A 86 -7.80 -20.15 -21.14
CA ARG A 86 -6.84 -19.73 -22.17
C ARG A 86 -5.48 -19.36 -21.62
N ARG A 87 -5.31 -19.40 -20.29
CA ARG A 87 -4.16 -18.82 -19.60
C ARG A 87 -3.82 -17.41 -20.12
N ASN A 88 -4.85 -16.58 -20.31
CA ASN A 88 -4.70 -15.22 -20.84
C ASN A 88 -4.41 -14.23 -19.71
N GLU A 89 -3.12 -13.96 -19.54
CA GLU A 89 -2.56 -13.19 -18.44
C GLU A 89 -3.03 -11.73 -18.45
N THR A 90 -3.09 -11.13 -19.64
CA THR A 90 -3.47 -9.71 -19.80
C THR A 90 -4.92 -9.51 -19.43
N SER A 91 -5.82 -10.36 -19.92
CA SER A 91 -7.24 -10.32 -19.54
C SER A 91 -7.42 -10.57 -18.05
N MET A 92 -6.74 -11.59 -17.50
CA MET A 92 -6.87 -11.95 -16.09
C MET A 92 -6.45 -10.81 -15.16
N VAL A 93 -5.30 -10.18 -15.40
CA VAL A 93 -4.84 -9.04 -14.59
C VAL A 93 -5.75 -7.83 -14.76
N THR A 94 -6.23 -7.55 -15.98
CA THR A 94 -7.20 -6.47 -16.19
C THR A 94 -8.48 -6.69 -15.38
N ILE A 95 -9.03 -7.91 -15.38
CA ILE A 95 -10.20 -8.24 -14.56
C ILE A 95 -9.88 -8.05 -13.08
N LEU A 96 -8.83 -8.70 -12.57
CA LEU A 96 -8.49 -8.72 -11.15
C LEU A 96 -8.08 -7.36 -10.57
N ASN A 97 -7.54 -6.45 -11.38
CA ASN A 97 -7.22 -5.08 -10.96
C ASN A 97 -8.46 -4.28 -10.51
N HIS A 98 -9.66 -4.65 -10.97
CA HIS A 98 -10.92 -4.07 -10.46
C HIS A 98 -11.20 -4.45 -9.00
N PHE A 99 -10.54 -5.49 -8.48
CA PHE A 99 -10.73 -6.03 -7.13
C PHE A 99 -9.49 -5.88 -6.22
N GLY A 100 -8.38 -5.36 -6.77
CA GLY A 100 -7.13 -5.14 -6.04
C GLY A 100 -7.21 -4.00 -5.00
N PRO A 101 -6.10 -3.71 -4.29
CA PRO A 101 -6.06 -2.70 -3.22
C PRO A 101 -6.34 -1.26 -3.70
N ASN A 102 -6.26 -1.01 -5.01
CA ASN A 102 -6.60 0.27 -5.63
C ASN A 102 -8.06 0.37 -6.10
N SER A 103 -8.86 -0.69 -5.93
CA SER A 103 -10.29 -0.66 -6.20
C SER A 103 -10.98 0.29 -5.22
N ARG A 104 -11.91 1.11 -5.73
CA ARG A 104 -12.59 2.15 -4.94
C ARG A 104 -13.63 1.60 -3.97
N ASP A 105 -13.93 0.30 -4.04
CA ASP A 105 -15.18 -0.27 -3.58
C ASP A 105 -15.00 -1.61 -2.84
N LYS A 106 -15.17 -1.61 -1.51
CA LYS A 106 -15.05 -2.82 -0.67
C LYS A 106 -16.10 -3.91 -0.99
N TRP A 107 -17.23 -3.53 -1.58
CA TRP A 107 -18.33 -4.45 -1.91
C TRP A 107 -18.04 -5.34 -3.12
N LEU A 108 -17.12 -4.93 -4.01
CA LEU A 108 -16.69 -5.73 -5.17
C LEU A 108 -16.08 -7.08 -4.77
N GLY A 109 -15.51 -7.18 -3.56
CA GLY A 109 -15.01 -8.44 -3.02
C GLY A 109 -16.10 -9.51 -2.87
N SER A 110 -17.35 -9.11 -2.59
CA SER A 110 -18.48 -10.04 -2.50
C SER A 110 -18.92 -10.56 -3.87
N LEU A 111 -18.85 -9.72 -4.90
CA LEU A 111 -19.12 -10.15 -6.28
C LEU A 111 -18.05 -11.11 -6.79
N LEU A 112 -16.76 -10.80 -6.54
CA LEU A 112 -15.68 -11.71 -6.90
C LEU A 112 -15.83 -13.05 -6.17
N LEU A 113 -16.15 -13.02 -4.86
CA LEU A 113 -16.41 -14.22 -4.09
C LEU A 113 -17.52 -15.06 -4.71
N GLN A 114 -18.63 -14.43 -5.12
CA GLN A 114 -19.77 -15.14 -5.72
C GLN A 114 -19.44 -15.69 -7.11
N ALA A 115 -18.75 -14.92 -7.96
CA ALA A 115 -18.30 -15.40 -9.27
C ALA A 115 -17.34 -16.60 -9.11
N LEU A 116 -16.42 -16.55 -8.15
CA LEU A 116 -15.48 -17.63 -7.90
C LEU A 116 -16.16 -18.91 -7.42
N LYS A 117 -17.17 -18.83 -6.54
CA LYS A 117 -17.94 -20.02 -6.11
C LYS A 117 -18.46 -20.83 -7.27
N ASP A 118 -18.91 -20.13 -8.30
CA ASP A 118 -19.61 -20.75 -9.42
C ASP A 118 -18.64 -21.33 -10.45
N ILE A 119 -17.47 -20.70 -10.66
CA ILE A 119 -16.50 -21.18 -11.66
C ILE A 119 -15.52 -22.21 -11.11
N LEU A 120 -15.19 -22.19 -9.80
CA LEU A 120 -14.14 -23.04 -9.23
C LEU A 120 -14.36 -24.55 -9.48
N PRO A 121 -15.58 -25.09 -9.39
CA PRO A 121 -15.84 -26.51 -9.71
C PRO A 121 -15.56 -26.88 -11.18
N GLU A 122 -15.52 -25.91 -12.09
CA GLU A 122 -15.30 -26.12 -13.53
C GLU A 122 -13.82 -26.01 -13.93
N LEU A 123 -12.95 -25.50 -13.04
CA LEU A 123 -11.53 -25.30 -13.34
C LEU A 123 -10.71 -26.57 -13.07
N SER A 124 -9.88 -26.96 -14.03
CA SER A 124 -8.80 -27.92 -13.81
C SER A 124 -7.79 -27.39 -12.79
N GLY A 125 -6.98 -28.27 -12.19
CA GLY A 125 -5.92 -27.87 -11.27
C GLY A 125 -4.89 -26.95 -11.92
N ALA A 126 -4.66 -27.08 -13.23
CA ALA A 126 -3.81 -26.18 -14.00
C ALA A 126 -4.42 -24.77 -14.13
N GLU A 127 -5.71 -24.65 -14.39
CA GLU A 127 -6.40 -23.35 -14.50
C GLU A 127 -6.53 -22.68 -13.13
N LEU A 128 -6.78 -23.48 -12.08
CA LEU A 128 -6.80 -23.01 -10.71
C LEU A 128 -5.44 -22.47 -10.26
N GLY A 129 -4.35 -23.18 -10.57
CA GLY A 129 -2.98 -22.72 -10.30
C GLY A 129 -2.69 -21.35 -10.96
N PHE A 130 -3.10 -21.20 -12.22
CA PHE A 130 -3.01 -19.94 -12.97
C PHE A 130 -3.81 -18.81 -12.31
N LEU A 131 -5.06 -19.07 -11.92
CA LEU A 131 -5.92 -18.09 -11.25
C LEU A 131 -5.34 -17.65 -9.90
N VAL A 132 -4.95 -18.61 -9.05
CA VAL A 132 -4.36 -18.35 -7.72
C VAL A 132 -3.10 -17.48 -7.83
N MET A 133 -2.22 -17.79 -8.79
CA MET A 133 -1.05 -16.97 -9.07
C MET A 133 -1.44 -15.54 -9.48
N SER A 134 -2.38 -15.39 -10.40
CA SER A 134 -2.87 -14.09 -10.89
C SER A 134 -3.43 -13.22 -9.77
N MET A 135 -4.18 -13.84 -8.85
CA MET A 135 -4.77 -13.17 -7.70
C MET A 135 -3.74 -12.74 -6.67
N ALA A 136 -2.69 -13.56 -6.45
CA ALA A 136 -1.57 -13.20 -5.60
C ALA A 136 -0.83 -11.95 -6.14
N TYR A 137 -0.61 -11.89 -7.45
CA TYR A 137 0.04 -10.73 -8.10
C TYR A 137 -0.84 -9.49 -8.13
N SER A 138 -2.15 -9.65 -8.27
CA SER A 138 -3.12 -8.53 -8.24
C SER A 138 -3.38 -8.02 -6.81
N GLU A 139 -2.63 -8.51 -5.82
CA GLU A 139 -2.73 -8.17 -4.41
C GLU A 139 -4.15 -8.28 -3.84
N ILE A 140 -4.92 -9.27 -4.28
CA ILE A 140 -6.26 -9.50 -3.74
C ILE A 140 -6.13 -9.85 -2.25
N ARG A 141 -6.79 -9.08 -1.36
CA ARG A 141 -6.67 -9.24 0.11
C ARG A 141 -7.92 -9.83 0.78
N ALA A 142 -8.92 -10.23 0.00
CA ALA A 142 -10.17 -10.76 0.52
C ALA A 142 -9.97 -12.15 1.17
N ALA A 143 -10.00 -12.21 2.50
CA ALA A 143 -9.79 -13.44 3.28
C ALA A 143 -10.76 -14.58 2.93
N SER A 144 -12.03 -14.25 2.68
CA SER A 144 -13.07 -15.23 2.28
C SER A 144 -12.74 -15.90 0.95
N VAL A 145 -12.19 -15.14 0.01
CA VAL A 145 -11.79 -15.63 -1.31
C VAL A 145 -10.61 -16.59 -1.19
N TRP A 146 -9.57 -16.24 -0.42
CA TRP A 146 -8.42 -17.11 -0.21
C TRP A 146 -8.74 -18.40 0.54
N ARG A 147 -9.73 -18.39 1.44
CA ARG A 147 -10.22 -19.62 2.08
C ARG A 147 -10.85 -20.57 1.06
N MET A 148 -11.72 -20.06 0.22
CA MET A 148 -12.38 -20.84 -0.84
C MET A 148 -11.41 -21.38 -1.87
N LEU A 149 -10.44 -20.57 -2.29
CA LEU A 149 -9.36 -21.03 -3.18
C LEU A 149 -8.54 -22.14 -2.54
N ALA A 150 -8.32 -22.11 -1.22
CA ALA A 150 -7.57 -23.14 -0.51
C ALA A 150 -8.34 -24.47 -0.48
N GLU A 151 -9.66 -24.43 -0.26
CA GLU A 151 -10.54 -25.61 -0.33
C GLU A 151 -10.51 -26.22 -1.74
N ALA A 152 -10.72 -25.40 -2.78
CA ALA A 152 -10.63 -25.85 -4.17
C ALA A 152 -9.25 -26.39 -4.53
N ALA A 153 -8.17 -25.78 -4.00
CA ALA A 153 -6.80 -26.24 -4.24
C ALA A 153 -6.51 -27.59 -3.57
N ILE A 154 -7.09 -27.86 -2.39
CA ILE A 154 -7.01 -29.16 -1.73
C ILE A 154 -7.72 -30.22 -2.58
N GLU A 155 -8.95 -29.95 -3.01
CA GLU A 155 -9.72 -30.88 -3.86
C GLU A 155 -8.99 -31.15 -5.18
N ALA A 156 -8.52 -30.10 -5.86
CA ALA A 156 -7.76 -30.23 -7.10
C ALA A 156 -6.47 -31.05 -6.89
N ALA A 157 -5.75 -30.86 -5.78
CA ALA A 157 -4.53 -31.61 -5.49
C ALA A 157 -4.78 -33.10 -5.18
N LEU A 158 -5.98 -33.46 -4.73
CA LEU A 158 -6.39 -34.85 -4.49
C LEU A 158 -6.79 -35.57 -5.79
N ILE A 159 -7.28 -34.83 -6.79
CA ILE A 159 -7.77 -35.37 -8.06
C ILE A 159 -6.67 -35.32 -9.14
N GLU A 160 -5.94 -34.20 -9.23
CA GLU A 160 -4.95 -33.92 -10.26
C GLU A 160 -3.55 -33.69 -9.65
N THR A 161 -2.57 -34.51 -10.06
CA THR A 161 -1.19 -34.46 -9.56
C THR A 161 -0.20 -34.00 -10.63
N TYR A 162 -0.47 -32.83 -11.22
CA TYR A 162 0.47 -32.19 -12.15
C TYR A 162 1.49 -31.35 -11.38
N PRO A 163 2.81 -31.64 -11.48
CA PRO A 163 3.83 -30.93 -10.71
C PRO A 163 3.83 -29.41 -10.90
N ARG A 164 3.56 -28.94 -12.12
CA ARG A 164 3.45 -27.52 -12.44
C ARG A 164 2.31 -26.86 -11.66
N SER A 165 1.11 -27.43 -11.71
CA SER A 165 -0.07 -26.92 -11.03
C SER A 165 0.14 -26.84 -9.51
N LEU A 166 0.72 -27.90 -8.92
CA LEU A 166 1.04 -27.92 -7.49
C LEU A 166 2.07 -26.85 -7.11
N ALA A 167 3.07 -26.60 -7.97
CA ALA A 167 4.05 -25.52 -7.76
C ALA A 167 3.42 -24.12 -7.88
N GLU A 168 2.55 -23.90 -8.87
CA GLU A 168 1.80 -22.64 -9.06
C GLU A 168 0.88 -22.36 -7.87
N LEU A 169 0.12 -23.36 -7.40
CA LEU A 169 -0.72 -23.27 -6.20
C LEU A 169 0.12 -22.91 -4.97
N ALA A 170 1.15 -23.71 -4.67
CA ALA A 170 2.00 -23.48 -3.50
C ALA A 170 2.61 -22.07 -3.52
N PHE A 171 3.06 -21.60 -4.69
CA PHE A 171 3.67 -20.29 -4.84
C PHE A 171 2.67 -19.16 -4.55
N GLY A 172 1.47 -19.21 -5.15
CA GLY A 172 0.48 -18.14 -4.97
C GLY A 172 0.07 -17.98 -3.51
N PHE A 173 -0.19 -19.08 -2.79
CA PHE A 173 -0.51 -19.03 -1.36
C PHE A 173 0.67 -18.58 -0.48
N ALA A 174 1.90 -19.02 -0.81
CA ALA A 174 3.10 -18.59 -0.10
C ALA A 174 3.40 -17.09 -0.33
N TRP A 175 3.06 -16.55 -1.50
CA TRP A 175 3.28 -15.16 -1.86
C TRP A 175 2.49 -14.21 -0.95
N VAL A 176 1.17 -14.45 -0.82
CA VAL A 176 0.28 -13.67 0.04
C VAL A 176 0.40 -14.02 1.52
N GLN A 177 1.30 -14.95 1.88
CA GLN A 177 1.56 -15.41 3.25
C GLN A 177 0.29 -15.93 3.96
N TRP A 178 -0.61 -16.53 3.19
CA TRP A 178 -1.83 -17.10 3.74
C TRP A 178 -1.49 -18.41 4.47
N GLN A 179 -1.63 -18.42 5.79
CA GLN A 179 -1.27 -19.58 6.60
C GLN A 179 -2.44 -20.56 6.67
N GLN A 180 -2.38 -21.60 5.83
CA GLN A 180 -3.24 -22.78 5.89
C GLN A 180 -2.37 -24.03 5.98
N PRO A 181 -2.11 -24.54 7.21
CA PRO A 181 -1.32 -25.74 7.42
C PRO A 181 -1.81 -26.94 6.60
N ASP A 182 -3.12 -27.14 6.55
CA ASP A 182 -3.72 -28.30 5.89
C ASP A 182 -3.47 -28.30 4.38
N LEU A 183 -3.55 -27.13 3.74
CA LEU A 183 -3.29 -26.98 2.30
C LEU A 183 -1.87 -27.43 1.95
N PHE A 184 -0.84 -26.89 2.63
CA PHE A 184 0.55 -27.23 2.32
C PHE A 184 0.92 -28.66 2.70
N ALA A 185 0.23 -29.28 3.65
CA ALA A 185 0.36 -30.70 3.94
C ALA A 185 -0.18 -31.55 2.77
N VAL A 186 -1.39 -31.25 2.27
CA VAL A 186 -1.99 -31.94 1.12
C VAL A 186 -1.14 -31.76 -0.14
N LEU A 187 -0.72 -30.53 -0.44
CA LEU A 187 0.14 -30.24 -1.59
C LEU A 187 1.45 -31.03 -1.54
N GLN A 188 2.07 -31.18 -0.35
CA GLN A 188 3.29 -31.96 -0.20
C GLN A 188 3.08 -33.45 -0.44
N VAL A 189 1.96 -34.00 0.01
CA VAL A 189 1.58 -35.40 -0.27
C VAL A 189 1.35 -35.59 -1.77
N ALA A 190 0.58 -34.71 -2.41
CA ALA A 190 0.32 -34.74 -3.85
C ALA A 190 1.62 -34.64 -4.66
N MET A 191 2.52 -33.71 -4.31
CA MET A 191 3.83 -33.59 -4.93
C MET A 191 4.67 -34.86 -4.73
N GLY A 192 4.53 -35.55 -3.61
CA GLY A 192 5.14 -36.85 -3.34
C GLY A 192 4.88 -37.90 -4.43
N PHE A 193 3.65 -37.95 -4.94
CA PHE A 193 3.25 -38.91 -5.99
C PHE A 193 3.78 -38.55 -7.38
N CYS A 194 4.02 -37.27 -7.66
CA CYS A 194 4.40 -36.80 -9.00
C CYS A 194 5.81 -36.21 -9.11
N LYS A 195 6.59 -36.16 -8.02
CA LYS A 195 7.90 -35.47 -7.97
C LYS A 195 8.91 -35.95 -9.02
N GLU A 196 8.88 -37.22 -9.42
CA GLU A 196 9.81 -37.76 -10.41
C GLU A 196 9.52 -37.22 -11.83
N LYS A 197 8.28 -36.79 -12.09
CA LYS A 197 7.88 -36.10 -13.33
C LYS A 197 8.15 -34.59 -13.27
N ALA A 198 8.49 -34.06 -12.10
CA ALA A 198 8.70 -32.64 -11.89
C ALA A 198 10.07 -32.20 -12.42
N THR A 199 10.12 -31.07 -13.10
CA THR A 199 11.40 -30.43 -13.43
C THR A 199 12.09 -29.91 -12.17
N GLU A 200 13.40 -29.73 -12.21
CA GLU A 200 14.14 -29.15 -11.07
C GLU A 200 13.63 -27.75 -10.72
N GLU A 201 13.17 -26.98 -11.70
CA GLU A 201 12.51 -25.69 -11.46
C GLU A 201 11.22 -25.81 -10.65
N GLN A 202 10.34 -26.75 -11.01
CA GLN A 202 9.10 -27.00 -10.29
C GLN A 202 9.36 -27.44 -8.84
N LYS A 203 10.32 -28.36 -8.64
CA LYS A 203 10.74 -28.79 -7.30
C LYS A 203 11.26 -27.63 -6.47
N ARG A 204 12.13 -26.78 -7.05
CA ARG A 204 12.70 -25.59 -6.39
C ARG A 204 11.62 -24.58 -6.00
N ALA A 205 10.71 -24.25 -6.91
CA ALA A 205 9.61 -23.30 -6.67
C ALA A 205 8.66 -23.82 -5.59
N PHE A 206 8.27 -25.10 -5.66
CA PHE A 206 7.42 -25.73 -4.67
C PHE A 206 8.10 -25.74 -3.28
N ALA A 207 9.36 -26.17 -3.22
CA ALA A 207 10.09 -26.25 -1.95
C ALA A 207 10.34 -24.88 -1.30
N TRP A 208 10.62 -23.86 -2.13
CA TRP A 208 10.70 -22.47 -1.68
C TRP A 208 9.36 -22.01 -1.08
N SER A 209 8.25 -22.32 -1.74
CA SER A 209 6.90 -21.95 -1.31
C SER A 209 6.55 -22.59 0.03
N CYS A 210 6.78 -23.90 0.17
CA CYS A 210 6.65 -24.64 1.41
C CYS A 210 7.50 -24.03 2.54
N SER A 211 8.77 -23.73 2.27
CA SER A 211 9.66 -23.11 3.26
C SER A 211 9.20 -21.72 3.67
N ARG A 212 8.70 -20.92 2.74
CA ARG A 212 8.15 -19.58 2.99
C ARG A 212 6.85 -19.64 3.81
N ALA A 213 6.02 -20.66 3.60
CA ALA A 213 4.84 -20.96 4.40
C ALA A 213 5.16 -21.63 5.76
N GLN A 214 6.44 -21.65 6.18
CA GLN A 214 6.92 -22.27 7.42
C GLN A 214 6.65 -23.78 7.53
N GLN A 215 6.47 -24.45 6.40
CA GLN A 215 6.24 -25.89 6.30
C GLN A 215 7.25 -26.52 5.35
N PRO A 216 8.54 -26.56 5.72
CA PRO A 216 9.60 -26.99 4.82
C PRO A 216 9.44 -28.46 4.43
N CYS A 217 9.47 -28.74 3.14
CA CYS A 217 9.29 -30.09 2.58
C CYS A 217 10.60 -30.92 2.62
N THR A 218 11.33 -30.87 3.73
CA THR A 218 12.66 -31.51 3.85
C THR A 218 12.61 -33.03 3.75
N ARG A 219 11.48 -33.64 4.11
CA ARG A 219 11.23 -35.08 3.93
C ARG A 219 11.09 -35.46 2.45
N LEU A 220 10.65 -34.52 1.61
CA LEU A 220 10.34 -34.78 0.21
C LEU A 220 11.57 -34.59 -0.70
N PHE A 221 12.31 -33.49 -0.49
CA PHE A 221 13.42 -33.07 -1.34
C PHE A 221 14.78 -32.96 -0.60
N GLY A 222 14.85 -33.33 0.68
CA GLY A 222 16.04 -33.12 1.51
C GLY A 222 16.17 -31.69 2.02
N LYS A 223 17.35 -31.30 2.51
CA LYS A 223 17.63 -29.90 2.89
C LYS A 223 18.19 -29.14 1.68
N PRO A 224 17.88 -27.84 1.53
CA PRO A 224 18.52 -27.06 0.47
C PRO A 224 20.02 -27.01 0.76
N SER A 225 20.85 -27.33 -0.23
CA SER A 225 22.30 -27.23 -0.06
C SER A 225 22.69 -25.76 0.15
N PRO A 226 23.40 -25.42 1.25
CA PRO A 226 24.00 -24.11 1.40
C PRO A 226 25.29 -23.96 0.58
N LYS A 227 25.78 -25.06 -0.02
CA LYS A 227 26.97 -25.11 -0.85
C LYS A 227 26.63 -24.89 -2.33
N VAL A 228 27.53 -24.22 -3.02
CA VAL A 228 27.59 -24.18 -4.49
C VAL A 228 28.13 -25.52 -4.99
N ASP A 229 27.66 -25.98 -6.16
CA ASP A 229 28.22 -27.17 -6.80
C ASP A 229 29.74 -27.02 -6.99
N THR A 230 30.51 -28.03 -6.59
CA THR A 230 31.97 -27.96 -6.58
C THR A 230 32.55 -27.73 -7.98
N SER A 231 31.91 -28.22 -9.04
CA SER A 231 32.38 -27.99 -10.41
C SER A 231 32.18 -26.53 -10.83
N VAL A 232 31.07 -25.91 -10.41
CA VAL A 232 30.78 -24.49 -10.65
C VAL A 232 31.73 -23.62 -9.83
N ALA A 233 31.90 -23.93 -8.53
CA ALA A 233 32.80 -23.21 -7.66
C ALA A 233 34.25 -23.27 -8.17
N SER A 234 34.75 -24.46 -8.55
CA SER A 234 36.11 -24.62 -9.08
C SER A 234 36.34 -23.82 -10.37
N LYS A 235 35.36 -23.80 -11.29
CA LYS A 235 35.44 -22.96 -12.50
C LYS A 235 35.53 -21.48 -12.16
N PHE A 236 34.69 -21.00 -11.24
CA PHE A 236 34.74 -19.62 -10.78
C PHE A 236 36.10 -19.27 -10.14
N TRP A 237 36.65 -20.16 -9.31
CA TRP A 237 37.97 -19.95 -8.69
C TRP A 237 39.11 -19.92 -9.70
N ASN A 238 39.03 -20.69 -10.79
CA ASN A 238 39.96 -20.59 -11.91
C ASN A 238 39.85 -19.22 -12.61
N THR A 239 38.63 -18.73 -12.86
CA THR A 239 38.40 -17.39 -13.42
C THR A 239 38.99 -16.31 -12.51
N LEU A 240 38.77 -16.42 -11.20
CA LEU A 240 39.27 -15.46 -10.20
C LEU A 240 40.81 -15.43 -10.15
N THR A 241 41.43 -16.60 -10.26
CA THR A 241 42.90 -16.73 -10.37
C THR A 241 43.43 -16.12 -11.68
N GLY A 242 42.69 -16.28 -12.79
CA GLY A 242 43.00 -15.61 -14.04
C GLY A 242 42.95 -14.08 -13.92
N LEU A 243 41.93 -13.55 -13.23
CA LEU A 243 41.76 -12.12 -12.96
C LEU A 243 42.83 -11.57 -12.03
N SER A 244 43.37 -12.33 -11.10
CA SER A 244 44.45 -11.86 -10.22
C SER A 244 45.84 -11.84 -10.88
N SER A 245 45.96 -12.38 -12.10
CA SER A 245 47.21 -12.41 -12.86
C SER A 245 47.58 -11.04 -13.45
N ALA A 246 48.88 -10.80 -13.66
CA ALA A 246 49.44 -9.54 -14.16
C ALA A 246 48.96 -9.11 -15.57
N LYS A 247 48.20 -9.96 -16.27
CA LYS A 247 47.64 -9.68 -17.59
C LYS A 247 46.26 -9.01 -17.54
N SER A 248 45.65 -8.91 -16.37
CA SER A 248 44.35 -8.29 -16.18
C SER A 248 44.49 -6.85 -15.67
N ASN A 249 43.48 -6.02 -15.91
CA ASN A 249 43.40 -4.68 -15.33
C ASN A 249 43.01 -4.68 -13.84
N ALA A 250 42.72 -5.84 -13.24
CA ALA A 250 42.36 -5.95 -11.85
C ALA A 250 43.59 -5.83 -10.94
N LYS A 251 43.47 -4.98 -9.92
CA LYS A 251 44.46 -4.85 -8.86
C LYS A 251 44.10 -5.80 -7.72
N THR A 252 44.98 -6.75 -7.47
CA THR A 252 44.88 -7.64 -6.30
C THR A 252 45.12 -6.86 -5.00
N LEU A 253 44.13 -6.80 -4.12
CA LEU A 253 44.25 -6.17 -2.80
C LEU A 253 44.81 -7.15 -1.77
N ILE A 254 44.36 -8.40 -1.84
CA ILE A 254 44.83 -9.54 -1.04
C ILE A 254 44.58 -10.84 -1.83
N LEU A 255 45.42 -11.86 -1.64
CA LEU A 255 45.26 -13.20 -2.23
C LEU A 255 44.96 -14.26 -1.18
N ASP A 256 45.78 -14.28 -0.13
CA ASP A 256 45.70 -15.23 0.99
C ASP A 256 45.29 -14.47 2.26
N PRO A 257 44.35 -14.97 3.08
CA PRO A 257 43.67 -16.26 2.98
C PRO A 257 42.51 -16.31 1.97
N LEU A 258 42.15 -15.18 1.38
CA LEU A 258 41.03 -15.08 0.46
C LEU A 258 41.24 -13.94 -0.54
N PRO A 259 41.07 -14.18 -1.85
CA PRO A 259 41.31 -13.14 -2.85
C PRO A 259 40.24 -12.05 -2.84
N VAL A 260 40.68 -10.79 -2.74
CA VAL A 260 39.85 -9.59 -2.97
C VAL A 260 40.52 -8.74 -4.03
N LEU A 261 39.80 -8.48 -5.11
CA LEU A 261 40.31 -7.75 -6.27
C LEU A 261 39.59 -6.41 -6.43
N LEU A 262 40.32 -5.37 -6.80
CA LEU A 262 39.81 -4.08 -7.23
C LEU A 262 39.86 -4.02 -8.76
N LEU A 263 38.73 -3.84 -9.40
CA LEU A 263 38.60 -3.65 -10.84
C LEU A 263 38.42 -2.14 -11.09
N PRO A 264 39.47 -1.40 -11.47
CA PRO A 264 39.34 0.00 -11.84
C PRO A 264 38.50 0.12 -13.11
N GLU A 265 37.68 1.18 -13.21
CA GLU A 265 36.89 1.49 -14.41
C GLU A 265 35.97 0.33 -14.88
N ALA A 266 35.57 -0.54 -13.95
CA ALA A 266 34.68 -1.67 -14.16
C ALA A 266 33.36 -1.28 -14.85
N VAL A 267 32.75 -0.17 -14.42
CA VAL A 267 31.51 0.36 -14.99
C VAL A 267 31.75 1.80 -15.45
N PRO A 268 31.54 2.13 -16.74
CA PRO A 268 31.68 3.49 -17.23
C PRO A 268 30.78 4.48 -16.47
N ALA A 269 31.29 5.68 -16.20
CA ALA A 269 30.61 6.71 -15.40
C ALA A 269 29.17 7.01 -15.88
N ARG A 270 28.93 7.00 -17.20
CA ARG A 270 27.59 7.19 -17.80
C ARG A 270 26.56 6.16 -17.31
N HIS A 271 26.97 4.91 -17.08
CA HIS A 271 26.08 3.86 -16.60
C HIS A 271 25.83 4.03 -15.10
N CYS A 272 26.84 4.46 -14.33
CA CYS A 272 26.65 4.80 -12.93
C CYS A 272 25.59 5.90 -12.75
N ASP A 273 25.69 6.99 -13.52
CA ASP A 273 24.74 8.11 -13.44
C ASP A 273 23.34 7.69 -13.88
N ALA A 274 23.23 6.97 -15.01
CA ALA A 274 21.95 6.50 -15.52
C ALA A 274 21.22 5.57 -14.54
N LEU A 275 21.94 4.73 -13.79
CA LEU A 275 21.33 3.82 -12.80
C LEU A 275 20.79 4.59 -11.59
N VAL A 276 21.52 5.60 -11.10
CA VAL A 276 21.03 6.47 -10.01
C VAL A 276 19.82 7.29 -10.47
N GLN A 277 19.91 7.89 -11.66
CA GLN A 277 18.81 8.66 -12.26
C GLN A 277 17.56 7.81 -12.47
N LEU A 278 17.72 6.56 -12.92
CA LEU A 278 16.61 5.62 -13.06
C LEU A 278 15.93 5.38 -11.72
N ALA A 279 16.70 5.12 -10.66
CA ALA A 279 16.16 4.90 -9.32
C ALA A 279 15.46 6.14 -8.75
N ASP A 280 15.99 7.34 -8.99
CA ASP A 280 15.37 8.60 -8.58
C ASP A 280 14.07 8.88 -9.36
N ALA A 281 14.12 8.78 -10.69
CA ALA A 281 12.98 9.07 -11.57
C ALA A 281 11.81 8.12 -11.32
N GLN A 282 12.10 6.84 -11.06
CA GLN A 282 11.09 5.82 -10.76
C GLN A 282 10.76 5.74 -9.25
N LYS A 283 11.33 6.62 -8.42
CA LYS A 283 11.12 6.68 -6.96
C LYS A 283 11.31 5.33 -6.27
N LEU A 284 12.36 4.59 -6.65
CA LEU A 284 12.60 3.22 -6.19
C LEU A 284 13.30 3.14 -4.83
N TRP A 285 13.83 4.26 -4.32
CA TRP A 285 14.56 4.27 -3.06
C TRP A 285 13.65 4.02 -1.87
N MET A 286 13.88 2.90 -1.19
CA MET A 286 13.20 2.55 0.05
C MET A 286 14.24 2.44 1.17
N ASN A 287 13.84 2.73 2.40
CA ASN A 287 14.73 2.47 3.53
C ASN A 287 15.03 0.96 3.56
N SER A 288 16.31 0.59 3.67
CA SER A 288 16.70 -0.83 3.63
C SER A 288 16.13 -1.61 4.81
N SER A 289 15.75 -0.94 5.90
CA SER A 289 15.00 -1.55 7.01
C SER A 289 13.49 -1.72 6.73
N GLN A 290 12.96 -1.07 5.69
CA GLN A 290 11.54 -1.10 5.27
C GLN A 290 11.26 -2.02 4.08
N LEU A 291 12.27 -2.52 3.35
CA LEU A 291 12.11 -3.63 2.38
C LEU A 291 11.59 -4.94 3.02
N ILE A 292 11.24 -4.90 4.32
CA ILE A 292 10.86 -5.97 5.23
C ILE A 292 9.50 -5.62 5.85
N ALA A 293 8.53 -5.27 5.01
CA ALA A 293 7.14 -5.62 5.30
C ALA A 293 6.88 -7.12 5.04
N SER A 294 7.92 -7.96 4.97
CA SER A 294 7.78 -9.40 5.05
C SER A 294 7.64 -9.82 6.52
N ASN A 295 6.62 -10.60 6.87
CA ASN A 295 6.54 -11.31 8.15
C ASN A 295 7.64 -12.40 8.34
N ASP A 296 8.67 -12.43 7.49
CA ASP A 296 9.77 -13.38 7.59
C ASP A 296 10.70 -13.01 8.75
N ARG A 297 10.62 -13.81 9.81
CA ARG A 297 11.43 -13.70 11.03
C ARG A 297 12.93 -13.78 10.72
N ALA A 298 13.35 -14.53 9.69
CA ALA A 298 14.75 -14.69 9.34
C ALA A 298 15.36 -13.39 8.76
N THR A 299 14.64 -12.74 7.84
CA THR A 299 15.06 -11.44 7.26
C THR A 299 15.09 -10.34 8.32
N ARG A 300 14.10 -10.32 9.23
CA ARG A 300 14.07 -9.35 10.34
C ARG A 300 15.25 -9.53 11.30
N GLN A 301 15.61 -10.78 11.60
CA GLN A 301 16.78 -11.10 12.43
C GLN A 301 18.09 -10.68 11.76
N GLU A 302 18.24 -10.88 10.45
CA GLU A 302 19.45 -10.48 9.73
C GLU A 302 19.67 -8.96 9.75
N ILE A 303 18.59 -8.17 9.76
CA ILE A 303 18.70 -6.71 9.77
C ILE A 303 18.99 -6.15 11.16
N LEU A 304 18.38 -6.74 12.19
CA LEU A 304 18.79 -6.48 13.57
C LEU A 304 20.26 -6.85 13.78
N ARG A 305 20.73 -7.93 13.15
CA ARG A 305 22.11 -8.42 13.24
C ARG A 305 23.12 -7.49 12.57
N THR A 306 22.73 -6.87 11.45
CA THR A 306 23.66 -6.12 10.59
C THR A 306 23.56 -4.61 10.73
N SER A 307 22.58 -4.07 11.45
CA SER A 307 22.43 -2.62 11.70
C SER A 307 22.48 -1.76 10.42
N ARG A 308 21.88 -2.26 9.32
CA ARG A 308 21.84 -1.56 8.03
C ARG A 308 20.94 -0.33 8.10
N THR A 309 21.49 0.85 7.78
CA THR A 309 20.74 2.12 7.83
C THR A 309 20.60 2.84 6.49
N SER A 310 21.08 2.24 5.39
CA SER A 310 21.02 2.80 4.03
C SER A 310 19.63 2.80 3.39
N SER A 311 19.47 3.48 2.26
CA SER A 311 18.36 3.26 1.31
C SER A 311 18.78 2.27 0.22
N THR A 312 17.83 1.52 -0.32
CA THR A 312 18.05 0.52 -1.38
C THR A 312 17.06 0.70 -2.51
N ALA A 313 17.48 0.45 -3.75
CA ALA A 313 16.61 0.36 -4.92
C ALA A 313 16.94 -0.93 -5.69
N LEU A 314 15.94 -1.79 -5.90
CA LEU A 314 16.08 -3.05 -6.64
C LEU A 314 15.60 -2.89 -8.09
N LEU A 315 16.45 -3.22 -9.06
CA LEU A 315 16.16 -3.05 -10.49
C LEU A 315 15.63 -4.33 -11.16
N ALA A 316 14.87 -5.15 -10.44
CA ALA A 316 14.32 -6.43 -10.93
C ALA A 316 13.42 -6.29 -12.18
N TRP A 317 12.77 -5.14 -12.34
CA TRP A 317 11.82 -4.88 -13.43
C TRP A 317 12.39 -4.03 -14.56
N HIS A 318 13.68 -3.72 -14.52
CA HIS A 318 14.32 -2.74 -15.42
C HIS A 318 15.43 -3.36 -16.28
N GLU A 319 15.40 -4.67 -16.51
CA GLU A 319 16.44 -5.39 -17.26
C GLU A 319 16.52 -5.01 -18.74
N SER A 320 15.44 -4.45 -19.30
CA SER A 320 15.45 -3.87 -20.65
C SER A 320 16.19 -2.52 -20.71
N HIS A 321 16.43 -1.86 -19.57
CA HIS A 321 17.13 -0.58 -19.53
C HIS A 321 18.59 -0.77 -19.98
N PRO A 322 19.10 0.03 -20.94
CA PRO A 322 20.42 -0.18 -21.54
C PRO A 322 21.56 -0.29 -20.51
N SER A 323 21.55 0.56 -19.48
CA SER A 323 22.60 0.49 -18.43
C SER A 323 22.47 -0.72 -17.52
N VAL A 324 21.25 -1.24 -17.28
CA VAL A 324 21.06 -2.44 -16.45
C VAL A 324 21.59 -3.64 -17.22
N ARG A 325 21.18 -3.80 -18.48
CA ARG A 325 21.67 -4.86 -19.36
C ARG A 325 23.19 -4.82 -19.50
N ALA A 326 23.76 -3.65 -19.82
CA ALA A 326 25.21 -3.51 -20.01
C ALA A 326 26.02 -3.94 -18.77
N VAL A 327 25.56 -3.60 -17.57
CA VAL A 327 26.22 -3.99 -16.32
C VAL A 327 26.05 -5.49 -16.04
N ARG A 328 24.85 -6.05 -16.23
CA ARG A 328 24.61 -7.50 -16.05
C ARG A 328 25.47 -8.33 -17.00
N GLU A 329 25.48 -7.96 -18.28
CA GLU A 329 26.33 -8.60 -19.29
C GLU A 329 27.82 -8.47 -18.95
N TRP A 330 28.27 -7.30 -18.50
CA TRP A 330 29.65 -7.10 -18.06
C TRP A 330 30.02 -8.04 -16.90
N ALA A 331 29.17 -8.14 -15.87
CA ALA A 331 29.41 -9.02 -14.74
C ALA A 331 29.46 -10.49 -15.17
N ALA A 332 28.51 -10.92 -16.02
CA ALA A 332 28.45 -12.27 -16.58
C ALA A 332 29.71 -12.61 -17.38
N ARG A 333 30.15 -11.72 -18.29
CA ARG A 333 31.38 -11.89 -19.08
C ARG A 333 32.63 -11.91 -18.20
N THR A 334 32.71 -11.02 -17.21
CA THR A 334 33.87 -10.91 -16.31
C THR A 334 34.08 -12.19 -15.51
N LEU A 335 32.99 -12.81 -15.05
CA LEU A 335 33.04 -14.01 -14.23
C LEU A 335 32.88 -15.31 -15.03
N GLN A 336 32.70 -15.22 -16.34
CA GLN A 336 32.48 -16.35 -17.27
C GLN A 336 31.30 -17.24 -16.85
N VAL A 337 30.17 -16.59 -16.51
CA VAL A 337 28.92 -17.26 -16.10
C VAL A 337 27.77 -16.86 -17.02
N PRO A 338 26.71 -17.68 -17.13
CA PRO A 338 25.48 -17.26 -17.79
C PRO A 338 24.88 -16.01 -17.10
N GLU A 339 24.25 -15.13 -17.87
CA GLU A 339 23.64 -13.91 -17.32
C GLU A 339 22.53 -14.22 -16.29
N ASP A 340 21.85 -15.35 -16.43
CA ASP A 340 20.81 -15.80 -15.47
C ASP A 340 21.35 -16.13 -14.08
N PHE A 341 22.68 -16.22 -13.91
CA PHE A 341 23.31 -16.35 -12.59
C PHE A 341 23.41 -14.99 -11.88
N ILE A 342 23.24 -13.88 -12.61
CA ILE A 342 23.33 -12.52 -12.09
C ILE A 342 21.98 -12.10 -11.52
N GLU A 343 21.93 -11.89 -10.21
CA GLU A 343 20.73 -11.33 -9.56
C GLU A 343 20.37 -9.96 -10.12
N PRO A 344 19.10 -9.53 -10.01
CA PRO A 344 18.73 -8.14 -10.22
C PRO A 344 19.68 -7.17 -9.51
N LEU A 345 20.10 -6.12 -10.23
CA LEU A 345 21.01 -5.12 -9.69
C LEU A 345 20.37 -4.43 -8.47
N GLN A 346 21.10 -4.41 -7.36
CA GLN A 346 20.65 -3.74 -6.14
C GLN A 346 21.51 -2.50 -5.90
N LEU A 347 20.89 -1.33 -6.04
CA LEU A 347 21.51 -0.05 -5.72
C LEU A 347 21.38 0.26 -4.23
N GLU A 348 22.37 0.97 -3.71
CA GLU A 348 22.45 1.40 -2.32
C GLU A 348 22.80 2.87 -2.24
N ARG A 349 22.14 3.60 -1.33
CA ARG A 349 22.40 5.00 -1.03
C ARG A 349 22.62 5.18 0.47
N TYR A 350 23.77 5.73 0.85
CA TYR A 350 24.13 6.05 2.22
C TYR A 350 24.24 7.57 2.35
N THR A 351 23.39 8.17 3.18
CA THR A 351 23.49 9.58 3.59
C THR A 351 24.41 9.72 4.81
N PRO A 352 24.75 10.94 5.26
CA PRO A 352 25.60 11.14 6.43
C PRO A 352 25.17 10.32 7.65
N GLY A 353 26.16 9.69 8.30
CA GLY A 353 26.01 8.79 9.44
C GLY A 353 25.53 7.37 9.10
N GLN A 354 25.02 7.12 7.89
CA GLN A 354 24.52 5.80 7.52
C GLN A 354 25.65 4.81 7.25
N LYS A 355 25.39 3.54 7.59
CA LYS A 355 26.35 2.43 7.53
C LYS A 355 25.64 1.11 7.26
N PHE A 356 26.42 0.06 7.05
CA PHE A 356 25.96 -1.32 7.05
C PHE A 356 26.99 -2.13 7.84
N GLY A 357 26.60 -2.61 9.02
CA GLY A 357 27.48 -3.36 9.90
C GLY A 357 27.90 -4.71 9.33
N LYS A 358 28.78 -5.38 10.06
CA LYS A 358 29.45 -6.62 9.65
C LYS A 358 28.46 -7.70 9.22
N HIS A 359 28.61 -8.17 8.00
CA HIS A 359 27.77 -9.20 7.40
C HIS A 359 28.52 -10.00 6.33
N THR A 360 27.85 -11.04 5.85
CA THR A 360 28.31 -11.88 4.74
C THR A 360 27.22 -11.88 3.67
N ASP A 361 27.63 -11.99 2.41
CA ASP A 361 26.67 -12.01 1.31
C ASP A 361 26.13 -13.40 0.98
N TRP A 362 26.82 -14.46 1.40
CA TRP A 362 26.24 -15.80 1.31
C TRP A 362 25.02 -15.92 2.21
N ILE A 363 24.10 -16.76 1.77
CA ILE A 363 22.77 -16.96 2.34
C ILE A 363 22.86 -18.04 3.42
N GLY A 364 22.33 -17.72 4.61
CA GLY A 364 22.29 -18.66 5.73
C GLY A 364 21.41 -19.89 5.46
N GLU A 365 21.75 -21.01 6.08
CA GLU A 365 21.15 -22.34 5.83
C GLU A 365 19.63 -22.41 6.00
N LYS A 366 19.06 -21.53 6.84
CA LYS A 366 17.62 -21.48 7.12
C LYS A 366 16.84 -20.60 6.16
N HIS A 367 17.50 -19.86 5.29
CA HIS A 367 16.84 -18.89 4.44
C HIS A 367 16.14 -19.60 3.26
N PRO A 368 14.83 -19.37 3.06
CA PRO A 368 14.05 -20.09 2.05
C PRO A 368 14.58 -19.88 0.63
N GLY A 369 15.23 -18.74 0.37
CA GLY A 369 15.84 -18.42 -0.93
C GLY A 369 16.88 -19.42 -1.42
N LEU A 370 17.48 -20.27 -0.56
CA LEU A 370 18.38 -21.34 -1.02
C LEU A 370 17.64 -22.37 -1.90
N TRP A 371 16.35 -22.61 -1.65
CA TRP A 371 15.53 -23.53 -2.46
C TRP A 371 15.34 -23.06 -3.88
N ALA A 372 14.96 -21.80 -4.08
CA ALA A 372 14.70 -21.23 -5.40
C ALA A 372 16.02 -20.85 -6.10
N PHE A 373 16.83 -20.04 -5.43
CA PHE A 373 17.93 -19.31 -6.08
C PHE A 373 19.30 -19.92 -5.82
N GLY A 374 19.43 -20.84 -4.86
CA GLY A 374 20.70 -21.42 -4.47
C GLY A 374 21.59 -20.43 -3.73
N GLN A 375 22.87 -20.77 -3.56
CA GLN A 375 23.84 -19.93 -2.86
C GLN A 375 24.45 -18.84 -3.77
N ARG A 376 24.82 -17.70 -3.18
CA ARG A 376 25.66 -16.66 -3.81
C ARG A 376 27.12 -17.10 -3.75
N MET A 377 27.75 -17.22 -4.91
CA MET A 377 29.15 -17.65 -5.03
C MET A 377 30.14 -16.48 -5.06
N ALA A 378 29.71 -15.29 -5.50
CA ALA A 378 30.57 -14.11 -5.60
C ALA A 378 29.76 -12.82 -5.44
N THR A 379 30.46 -11.74 -5.08
CA THR A 379 29.93 -10.38 -5.10
C THR A 379 30.85 -9.48 -5.91
N LEU A 380 30.24 -8.68 -6.79
CA LEU A 380 30.84 -7.46 -7.34
C LEU A 380 30.15 -6.26 -6.69
N HIS A 381 30.89 -5.45 -5.96
CA HIS A 381 30.39 -4.20 -5.37
C HIS A 381 30.93 -3.02 -6.16
N VAL A 382 30.05 -2.32 -6.88
CA VAL A 382 30.41 -1.20 -7.75
C VAL A 382 30.11 0.12 -7.04
N TYR A 383 31.06 1.04 -7.02
CA TYR A 383 30.84 2.39 -6.54
C TYR A 383 30.28 3.27 -7.66
N LEU A 384 29.12 3.89 -7.43
CA LEU A 384 28.44 4.70 -8.44
C LEU A 384 28.82 6.19 -8.36
N ASN A 385 29.47 6.59 -7.27
CA ASN A 385 30.11 7.90 -7.13
C ASN A 385 31.43 7.79 -6.35
N THR A 386 32.22 8.86 -6.40
CA THR A 386 33.45 8.99 -5.61
C THR A 386 33.12 9.71 -4.31
N VAL A 387 33.55 9.15 -3.19
CA VAL A 387 33.47 9.81 -1.88
C VAL A 387 34.85 10.41 -1.56
N PRO A 388 34.94 11.70 -1.18
CA PRO A 388 36.22 12.32 -0.86
C PRO A 388 36.99 11.56 0.23
N LYS A 389 38.31 11.48 0.09
CA LYS A 389 39.19 10.84 1.08
C LYS A 389 38.99 11.47 2.46
N GLY A 390 38.82 10.64 3.49
CA GLY A 390 38.58 11.08 4.86
C GLY A 390 37.10 11.35 5.19
N ALA A 391 36.19 11.28 4.22
CA ALA A 391 34.75 11.38 4.47
C ALA A 391 34.10 10.03 4.80
N GLY A 392 34.86 8.96 5.02
CA GLY A 392 34.33 7.64 5.35
C GLY A 392 33.68 6.94 4.14
N GLY A 393 32.78 5.98 4.42
CA GLY A 393 32.06 5.22 3.39
C GLY A 393 32.87 4.08 2.76
N GLU A 394 34.05 3.75 3.27
CA GLU A 394 34.85 2.62 2.81
C GLU A 394 34.09 1.30 2.99
N THR A 395 34.36 0.35 2.09
CA THR A 395 34.01 -1.06 2.32
C THR A 395 35.19 -1.70 3.04
N SER A 396 34.96 -2.16 4.27
CA SER A 396 35.97 -2.75 5.15
C SER A 396 35.77 -4.26 5.25
N PHE A 397 36.86 -5.02 5.17
CA PHE A 397 36.95 -6.46 5.41
C PHE A 397 37.82 -6.68 6.66
N PRO A 398 37.25 -6.66 7.87
CA PRO A 398 38.03 -6.60 9.11
C PRO A 398 38.95 -7.81 9.30
N GLU A 399 38.51 -9.00 8.91
CA GLU A 399 39.31 -10.23 9.04
C GLU A 399 40.48 -10.28 8.06
N LEU A 400 40.35 -9.62 6.91
CA LEU A 400 41.38 -9.53 5.87
C LEU A 400 42.27 -8.28 6.02
N LYS A 401 41.89 -7.34 6.91
CA LYS A 401 42.55 -6.03 7.09
C LYS A 401 42.63 -5.23 5.79
N VAL A 402 41.58 -5.33 4.96
CA VAL A 402 41.47 -4.59 3.70
C VAL A 402 40.35 -3.56 3.82
N GLU A 403 40.63 -2.32 3.41
CA GLU A 403 39.63 -1.26 3.29
C GLU A 403 39.74 -0.63 1.92
N VAL A 404 38.60 -0.34 1.30
CA VAL A 404 38.55 0.20 -0.05
C VAL A 404 37.68 1.44 -0.08
N SER A 405 38.27 2.57 -0.50
CA SER A 405 37.55 3.83 -0.63
C SER A 405 36.66 3.86 -1.89
N PRO A 406 35.48 4.50 -1.83
CA PRO A 406 34.58 4.62 -2.98
C PRO A 406 35.17 5.47 -4.10
N GLN A 407 35.39 4.87 -5.27
CA GLN A 407 35.76 5.56 -6.50
C GLN A 407 34.80 5.22 -7.62
N LYS A 408 34.17 6.23 -8.22
CA LYS A 408 33.14 6.07 -9.24
C LYS A 408 33.60 5.14 -10.36
N GLY A 409 32.76 4.17 -10.68
CA GLY A 409 32.99 3.20 -11.75
C GLY A 409 33.93 2.06 -11.37
N SER A 410 34.64 2.11 -10.24
CA SER A 410 35.41 0.96 -9.76
C SER A 410 34.51 -0.10 -9.12
N ALA A 411 34.93 -1.36 -9.19
CA ALA A 411 34.26 -2.48 -8.56
C ALA A 411 35.22 -3.27 -7.67
N ILE A 412 34.73 -3.82 -6.57
CA ILE A 412 35.46 -4.79 -5.75
C ILE A 412 34.84 -6.16 -5.98
N LEU A 413 35.68 -7.17 -6.19
CA LEU A 413 35.29 -8.56 -6.40
C LEU A 413 35.83 -9.43 -5.26
N TRP A 414 34.96 -10.23 -4.65
CA TRP A 414 35.37 -11.28 -3.71
C TRP A 414 34.51 -12.55 -3.84
N PRO A 415 35.08 -13.74 -3.53
CA PRO A 415 34.36 -15.01 -3.54
C PRO A 415 33.60 -15.21 -2.22
N ASN A 416 32.30 -15.50 -2.28
CA ASN A 416 31.49 -15.78 -1.09
C ASN A 416 31.60 -17.25 -0.61
N VAL A 417 32.22 -18.11 -1.43
CA VAL A 417 32.43 -19.53 -1.16
C VAL A 417 33.87 -19.92 -1.49
N ASP A 418 34.39 -20.94 -0.81
CA ASP A 418 35.69 -21.56 -1.14
C ASP A 418 35.62 -22.37 -2.47
N ALA A 419 36.76 -22.94 -2.88
CA ALA A 419 36.85 -23.73 -4.12
C ALA A 419 35.99 -25.01 -4.10
N THR A 420 35.59 -25.47 -2.90
CA THR A 420 34.66 -26.61 -2.74
C THR A 420 33.19 -26.18 -2.82
N GLY A 421 32.92 -24.87 -2.84
CA GLY A 421 31.58 -24.28 -2.83
C GLY A 421 31.02 -24.04 -1.43
N THR A 422 31.84 -24.18 -0.38
CA THR A 422 31.42 -23.96 1.02
C THR A 422 31.44 -22.46 1.36
N PRO A 423 30.40 -21.90 2.01
CA PRO A 423 30.38 -20.50 2.43
C PRO A 423 31.60 -20.09 3.27
N GLU A 424 32.24 -18.98 2.87
CA GLU A 424 33.45 -18.49 3.53
C GLU A 424 33.10 -17.43 4.58
N LYS A 425 33.64 -17.54 5.80
CA LYS A 425 33.39 -16.56 6.87
C LYS A 425 34.33 -15.36 6.80
N LYS A 426 35.52 -15.54 6.24
CA LYS A 426 36.56 -14.50 6.10
C LYS A 426 36.15 -13.33 5.20
N VAL A 427 35.10 -13.47 4.39
CA VAL A 427 34.48 -12.37 3.62
C VAL A 427 33.62 -11.43 4.46
N LEU A 428 33.61 -11.57 5.78
CA LEU A 428 32.88 -10.67 6.65
C LEU A 428 33.28 -9.22 6.31
N HIS A 429 32.30 -8.43 5.92
CA HIS A 429 32.52 -7.06 5.46
C HIS A 429 31.46 -6.10 5.98
N GLU A 430 31.78 -4.82 5.94
CA GLU A 430 30.91 -3.74 6.37
C GLU A 430 31.10 -2.49 5.49
N ALA A 431 30.06 -1.67 5.40
CA ALA A 431 30.17 -0.31 4.88
C ALA A 431 30.33 0.65 6.05
N LEU A 432 31.50 1.29 6.16
CA LEU A 432 31.80 2.27 7.20
C LEU A 432 30.87 3.50 7.08
N PRO A 433 30.63 4.23 8.18
CA PRO A 433 29.79 5.42 8.15
C PRO A 433 30.29 6.47 7.16
N VAL A 434 29.36 7.06 6.41
CA VAL A 434 29.65 8.25 5.59
C VAL A 434 29.62 9.48 6.50
N ASN A 435 30.64 10.33 6.45
CA ASN A 435 30.82 11.49 7.31
C ASN A 435 30.63 12.81 6.53
N GLY A 436 30.45 13.91 7.27
CA GLY A 436 30.21 15.23 6.69
C GLY A 436 28.90 15.28 5.89
N ASN A 437 28.82 16.16 4.89
CA ASN A 437 27.64 16.30 4.02
C ASN A 437 27.72 15.42 2.75
N GLN A 438 28.44 14.30 2.80
CA GLN A 438 28.66 13.42 1.65
C GLN A 438 27.57 12.35 1.54
N VAL A 439 27.37 11.84 0.32
CA VAL A 439 26.48 10.72 0.03
C VAL A 439 27.26 9.67 -0.74
N LYS A 440 27.14 8.40 -0.36
CA LYS A 440 27.70 7.27 -1.11
C LYS A 440 26.58 6.57 -1.88
N TYR A 441 26.81 6.36 -3.17
CA TYR A 441 26.02 5.48 -4.02
C TYR A 441 26.86 4.26 -4.39
N ALA A 442 26.28 3.08 -4.22
CA ALA A 442 26.92 1.82 -4.60
C ALA A 442 25.90 0.87 -5.22
N MET A 443 26.37 -0.24 -5.76
CA MET A 443 25.54 -1.28 -6.34
C MET A 443 26.15 -2.65 -6.04
N ASN A 444 25.34 -3.54 -5.49
CA ASN A 444 25.68 -4.94 -5.36
C ASN A 444 25.24 -5.70 -6.61
N ILE A 445 26.15 -6.50 -7.12
CA ILE A 445 25.87 -7.52 -8.12
C ILE A 445 26.24 -8.86 -7.50
N TRP A 446 25.21 -9.61 -7.11
CA TRP A 446 25.39 -10.94 -6.54
C TRP A 446 25.28 -11.99 -7.63
N VAL A 447 26.20 -12.95 -7.58
CA VAL A 447 26.28 -14.03 -8.56
C VAL A 447 25.95 -15.34 -7.88
N ARG A 448 24.98 -16.07 -8.42
CA ARG A 448 24.51 -17.37 -7.92
C ARG A 448 25.37 -18.52 -8.44
N GLY A 449 25.33 -19.66 -7.74
CA GLY A 449 25.95 -20.91 -8.19
C GLY A 449 25.13 -21.70 -9.23
N ARG A 450 23.98 -21.17 -9.67
CA ARG A 450 23.09 -21.78 -10.67
C ARG A 450 22.17 -20.72 -11.26
N SER A 451 21.52 -21.05 -12.39
CA SER A 451 20.53 -20.17 -13.00
C SER A 451 19.39 -19.87 -12.02
N GLN A 452 19.00 -18.61 -11.99
CA GLN A 452 17.72 -18.23 -11.41
C GLN A 452 16.60 -18.98 -12.13
N PRO A 453 15.50 -19.31 -11.44
CA PRO A 453 14.32 -19.83 -12.12
C PRO A 453 13.96 -18.92 -13.29
N ASP A 454 13.50 -19.52 -14.38
CA ASP A 454 13.12 -18.78 -15.57
C ASP A 454 12.18 -17.66 -15.15
N GLN A 455 12.57 -16.47 -15.60
CA GLN A 455 11.79 -15.29 -15.39
C GLN A 455 10.40 -15.42 -16.02
N THR A 456 10.04 -16.43 -16.80
CA THR A 456 8.63 -16.65 -17.20
C THR A 456 7.79 -17.37 -16.13
N TRP A 457 8.41 -18.16 -15.25
CA TRP A 457 7.73 -18.75 -14.08
C TRP A 457 7.56 -17.72 -12.96
N ILE A 458 8.51 -16.78 -12.84
CA ILE A 458 8.52 -15.71 -11.81
C ILE A 458 7.99 -14.36 -12.36
N LYS A 459 8.16 -14.10 -13.66
CA LYS A 459 7.43 -13.10 -14.48
C LYS A 459 6.44 -13.86 -15.37
N TRP A 460 5.35 -14.27 -14.75
CA TRP A 460 4.09 -13.85 -15.32
C TRP A 460 4.16 -12.35 -15.63
N PRO A 461 3.73 -11.90 -16.81
CA PRO A 461 4.13 -10.63 -17.39
C PRO A 461 3.65 -9.47 -16.54
N VAL A 462 4.58 -8.93 -15.78
CA VAL A 462 4.91 -7.51 -15.95
C VAL A 462 5.75 -7.40 -17.23
N SER A 463 5.22 -7.91 -18.36
CA SER A 463 5.72 -7.50 -19.65
C SER A 463 5.56 -5.99 -19.65
N GLY A 464 6.48 -5.33 -20.37
CA GLY A 464 6.41 -3.89 -20.55
C GLY A 464 4.99 -3.43 -20.88
N LEU A 465 4.09 -4.25 -21.46
CA LEU A 465 2.69 -3.94 -21.70
C LEU A 465 1.77 -3.89 -20.48
N VAL A 466 1.88 -4.78 -19.47
CA VAL A 466 1.05 -4.69 -18.24
C VAL A 466 1.58 -3.57 -17.35
N TRP A 467 2.91 -3.37 -17.30
CA TRP A 467 3.45 -2.14 -16.72
C TRP A 467 3.04 -0.94 -17.55
N LEU A 468 3.07 -0.96 -18.89
CA LEU A 468 2.62 0.13 -19.77
C LEU A 468 1.11 0.32 -19.69
N VAL A 469 0.27 -0.66 -19.36
CA VAL A 469 -1.18 -0.51 -19.17
C VAL A 469 -1.47 -0.05 -17.74
N THR A 470 -0.71 -0.49 -16.74
CA THR A 470 -0.78 0.03 -15.36
C THR A 470 -0.19 1.44 -15.27
N TRP A 471 0.86 1.71 -16.05
CA TRP A 471 1.55 2.98 -16.27
C TRP A 471 0.74 3.85 -17.21
N MET A 472 0.08 3.35 -18.25
CA MET A 472 -0.86 4.10 -19.12
C MET A 472 -2.19 4.30 -18.42
N THR A 473 -2.62 3.50 -17.44
CA THR A 473 -3.76 3.83 -16.57
C THR A 473 -3.34 4.76 -15.43
N HIS A 474 -2.04 4.76 -15.06
CA HIS A 474 -1.41 5.84 -14.28
C HIS A 474 -1.11 7.11 -15.10
N GLN A 475 -0.90 7.02 -16.43
CA GLN A 475 -0.46 8.11 -17.32
C GLN A 475 -1.56 8.63 -18.24
N SER A 476 -2.64 7.89 -18.44
CA SER A 476 -3.93 8.47 -18.85
C SER A 476 -4.54 9.28 -17.69
N ARG A 477 -3.92 9.24 -16.50
CA ARG A 477 -4.04 10.29 -15.46
C ARG A 477 -2.90 11.32 -15.46
N LEU A 478 -1.87 11.20 -16.31
CA LEU A 478 -0.77 12.18 -16.46
C LEU A 478 -0.81 12.97 -17.78
N PHE A 479 -1.66 12.60 -18.75
CA PHE A 479 -2.04 13.47 -19.88
C PHE A 479 -3.31 14.29 -19.63
N GLN A 480 -3.82 14.27 -18.40
CA GLN A 480 -4.46 15.45 -17.83
C GLN A 480 -3.61 15.93 -16.66
N VAL A 481 -2.65 16.80 -16.98
CA VAL A 481 -2.17 17.79 -16.02
C VAL A 481 -3.38 18.61 -15.59
N VAL A 482 -4.02 18.18 -14.50
CA VAL A 482 -4.83 19.05 -13.66
C VAL A 482 -4.46 18.73 -12.23
N GLU A 483 -3.71 19.64 -11.62
CA GLU A 483 -3.36 19.68 -10.21
C GLU A 483 -4.51 19.22 -9.31
N HIS A 484 -4.42 18.06 -8.67
CA HIS A 484 -5.37 17.67 -7.61
C HIS A 484 -4.64 17.67 -6.28
N GLY A 485 -4.90 18.71 -5.49
CA GLY A 485 -4.48 18.77 -4.10
C GLY A 485 -5.27 17.75 -3.27
N GLY A 486 -4.55 16.99 -2.44
CA GLY A 486 -5.12 15.93 -1.61
C GLY A 486 -5.97 16.45 -0.44
N SER A 487 -6.15 15.59 0.58
CA SER A 487 -6.92 15.89 1.80
C SER A 487 -6.44 17.13 2.58
N GLN A 488 -5.23 17.62 2.30
CA GLN A 488 -4.64 18.82 2.91
C GLN A 488 -5.07 20.13 2.23
N THR A 489 -5.70 20.09 1.05
CA THR A 489 -6.15 21.29 0.32
C THR A 489 -7.66 21.42 0.23
N GLY A 490 -8.44 20.58 0.92
CA GLY A 490 -9.90 20.62 0.89
C GLY A 490 -10.52 20.20 -0.45
N GLY A 491 -9.75 19.59 -1.35
CA GLY A 491 -10.20 19.23 -2.70
C GLY A 491 -9.93 20.33 -3.76
N TRP A 492 -9.38 21.48 -3.35
CA TRP A 492 -8.91 22.51 -4.27
C TRP A 492 -7.61 22.11 -4.97
N LYS A 493 -7.37 22.67 -6.16
CA LYS A 493 -6.07 22.57 -6.83
C LYS A 493 -4.98 23.19 -5.96
N TYR A 494 -3.76 22.68 -6.08
CA TYR A 494 -2.66 23.12 -5.22
C TYR A 494 -2.34 24.61 -5.39
N ALA A 495 -2.34 25.13 -6.63
CA ALA A 495 -2.10 26.55 -6.88
C ALA A 495 -3.18 27.45 -6.26
N GLU A 496 -4.46 27.09 -6.45
CA GLU A 496 -5.62 27.81 -5.90
C GLU A 496 -5.60 27.79 -4.35
N HIS A 497 -5.33 26.62 -3.75
CA HIS A 497 -5.21 26.49 -2.30
C HIS A 497 -4.04 27.29 -1.74
N LYS A 498 -2.89 27.28 -2.43
CA LYS A 498 -1.72 28.05 -2.03
C LYS A 498 -2.01 29.55 -2.05
N MET A 499 -2.65 30.05 -3.10
CA MET A 499 -3.03 31.45 -3.22
C MET A 499 -4.05 31.87 -2.17
N PHE A 500 -5.04 31.01 -1.89
CA PHE A 500 -5.97 31.18 -0.78
C PHE A 500 -5.23 31.31 0.56
N MET A 501 -4.27 30.43 0.84
CA MET A 501 -3.48 30.46 2.09
C MET A 501 -2.54 31.68 2.18
N GLU A 502 -2.01 32.16 1.05
CA GLU A 502 -1.19 33.38 0.99
C GLU A 502 -2.04 34.63 1.25
N CYS A 503 -3.22 34.74 0.65
CA CYS A 503 -4.18 35.80 0.95
C CYS A 503 -4.59 35.77 2.42
N LEU A 504 -4.88 34.58 2.95
CA LEU A 504 -5.26 34.43 4.36
C LEU A 504 -4.15 34.90 5.31
N LYS A 505 -2.88 34.64 4.97
CA LYS A 505 -1.72 35.15 5.72
C LYS A 505 -1.63 36.68 5.67
N GLN A 506 -1.82 37.28 4.50
CA GLN A 506 -1.81 38.75 4.35
C GLN A 506 -2.90 39.41 5.21
N HIS A 507 -4.03 38.74 5.40
CA HIS A 507 -5.15 39.18 6.23
C HIS A 507 -5.07 38.70 7.69
N ARG A 508 -3.86 38.41 8.19
CA ARG A 508 -3.59 37.97 9.57
C ARG A 508 -4.45 36.78 10.00
N HIS A 509 -4.68 35.83 9.09
CA HIS A 509 -5.47 34.62 9.32
C HIS A 509 -6.95 34.85 9.64
N LYS A 510 -7.52 35.98 9.22
CA LYS A 510 -8.94 36.29 9.42
C LYS A 510 -9.66 36.52 8.08
N PRO A 511 -10.74 35.79 7.79
CA PRO A 511 -11.54 35.97 6.59
C PRO A 511 -12.47 37.18 6.75
N THR A 512 -11.93 38.38 6.56
CA THR A 512 -12.69 39.64 6.57
C THR A 512 -13.35 39.91 5.21
N GLN A 513 -14.17 40.95 5.13
CA GLN A 513 -14.75 41.39 3.85
C GLN A 513 -13.66 41.65 2.78
N HIS A 514 -12.58 42.34 3.17
CA HIS A 514 -11.47 42.63 2.26
C HIS A 514 -10.76 41.36 1.77
N PHE A 515 -10.64 40.34 2.63
CA PHE A 515 -10.09 39.03 2.25
C PHE A 515 -10.92 38.37 1.15
N PHE A 516 -12.25 38.37 1.28
CA PHE A 516 -13.13 37.78 0.27
C PHE A 516 -13.11 38.59 -1.04
N GLU A 517 -13.16 39.93 -0.96
CA GLU A 517 -13.06 40.81 -2.13
C GLU A 517 -11.74 40.61 -2.90
N HIS A 518 -10.61 40.48 -2.18
CA HIS A 518 -9.33 40.20 -2.79
C HIS A 518 -9.30 38.81 -3.45
N LEU A 519 -9.81 37.76 -2.78
CA LEU A 519 -9.88 36.43 -3.40
C LEU A 519 -10.79 36.36 -4.62
N TYR A 520 -11.92 37.07 -4.62
CA TYR A 520 -12.80 37.16 -5.79
C TYR A 520 -12.15 37.89 -6.96
N HIS A 521 -11.23 38.82 -6.68
CA HIS A 521 -10.44 39.50 -7.69
C HIS A 521 -9.33 38.61 -8.25
N GLU A 522 -8.56 37.94 -7.38
CA GLU A 522 -7.42 37.09 -7.78
C GLU A 522 -7.86 35.74 -8.38
N MET A 523 -9.07 35.27 -8.07
CA MET A 523 -9.64 34.00 -8.55
C MET A 523 -11.04 34.21 -9.16
N PRO A 524 -11.15 34.95 -10.28
CA PRO A 524 -12.44 35.28 -10.87
C PRO A 524 -13.19 34.04 -11.42
N ASP A 525 -12.45 32.98 -11.75
CA ASP A 525 -12.98 31.75 -12.34
C ASP A 525 -13.62 30.80 -11.30
N LEU A 526 -13.41 31.04 -9.99
CA LEU A 526 -13.98 30.21 -8.93
C LEU A 526 -15.33 30.75 -8.46
N PRO A 527 -16.35 29.88 -8.28
CA PRO A 527 -17.61 30.30 -7.68
C PRO A 527 -17.40 30.93 -6.31
N ARG A 528 -18.06 32.08 -6.06
CA ARG A 528 -17.90 32.79 -4.79
C ARG A 528 -18.29 31.95 -3.56
N LEU A 529 -19.28 31.08 -3.71
CA LEU A 529 -19.70 30.13 -2.66
C LEU A 529 -18.65 29.06 -2.38
N ASP A 530 -17.86 28.62 -3.38
CA ASP A 530 -16.79 27.64 -3.17
C ASP A 530 -15.68 28.22 -2.29
N ILE A 531 -15.37 29.51 -2.44
CA ILE A 531 -14.43 30.23 -1.56
C ILE A 531 -14.97 30.30 -0.13
N VAL A 532 -16.27 30.53 0.05
CA VAL A 532 -16.93 30.54 1.38
C VAL A 532 -16.92 29.15 2.02
N ASP A 533 -17.23 28.10 1.25
CA ASP A 533 -17.21 26.73 1.73
C ASP A 533 -15.79 26.24 2.06
N HIS A 534 -14.78 26.74 1.35
CA HIS A 534 -13.38 26.43 1.66
C HIS A 534 -12.92 27.05 3.00
N VAL A 535 -13.43 28.23 3.36
CA VAL A 535 -13.22 28.81 4.72
C VAL A 535 -13.89 27.95 5.80
N HIS A 536 -15.09 27.43 5.55
CA HIS A 536 -15.75 26.50 6.45
C HIS A 536 -15.01 25.17 6.61
N TRP A 537 -14.45 24.66 5.52
CA TRP A 537 -13.60 23.48 5.55
C TRP A 537 -12.34 23.72 6.39
N LEU A 538 -11.65 24.84 6.17
CA LEU A 538 -10.42 25.19 6.89
C LEU A 538 -10.67 25.28 8.41
N ALA A 539 -11.79 25.88 8.82
CA ALA A 539 -12.21 25.96 10.22
C ALA A 539 -12.31 24.58 10.88
N ASN A 540 -12.96 23.63 10.20
CA ASN A 540 -13.13 22.26 10.68
C ASN A 540 -11.81 21.47 10.65
N TYR A 541 -10.98 21.67 9.64
CA TYR A 541 -9.70 20.99 9.49
C TYR A 541 -8.74 21.29 10.65
N HIS A 542 -8.58 22.57 11.03
CA HIS A 542 -7.73 22.95 12.15
C HIS A 542 -8.23 22.44 13.49
N PHE A 543 -9.54 22.55 13.74
CA PHE A 543 -10.13 22.02 14.97
C PHE A 543 -9.93 20.50 15.10
N HIS A 544 -10.09 19.76 13.99
CA HIS A 544 -9.88 18.32 13.97
C HIS A 544 -8.42 17.92 14.19
N LEU A 545 -7.47 18.66 13.60
CA LEU A 545 -6.03 18.45 13.84
C LEU A 545 -5.67 18.64 15.32
N ALA A 546 -6.20 19.67 15.97
CA ALA A 546 -5.98 19.90 17.40
C ALA A 546 -6.53 18.76 18.26
N GLN A 547 -7.75 18.29 17.96
CA GLN A 547 -8.37 17.16 18.66
C GLN A 547 -7.61 15.84 18.43
N LYS A 548 -7.02 15.65 17.24
CA LYS A 548 -6.18 14.49 16.94
C LYS A 548 -4.87 14.53 17.73
N GLN A 549 -4.21 15.68 17.76
CA GLN A 549 -2.98 15.85 18.54
C GLN A 549 -3.24 15.57 20.03
N TRP A 550 -4.36 16.05 20.57
CA TRP A 550 -4.78 15.72 21.93
C TRP A 550 -4.85 14.22 22.21
N ASN A 551 -5.51 13.45 21.33
CA ASN A 551 -5.67 12.00 21.53
C ASN A 551 -4.30 11.29 21.54
N ILE A 552 -3.33 11.81 20.78
CA ILE A 552 -1.96 11.28 20.75
C ILE A 552 -1.25 11.63 22.06
N ASP A 553 -1.29 12.89 22.49
CA ASP A 553 -0.62 13.35 23.72
C ASP A 553 -1.19 12.64 24.94
N LYS A 554 -2.51 12.47 25.01
CA LYS A 554 -3.20 11.69 26.06
C LYS A 554 -2.72 10.24 26.10
N TYR A 555 -2.60 9.60 24.94
CA TYR A 555 -2.11 8.22 24.84
C TYR A 555 -0.64 8.09 25.28
N GLU A 556 0.20 9.06 24.93
CA GLU A 556 1.60 9.10 25.38
C GLU A 556 1.71 9.32 26.90
N ASP A 557 0.91 10.21 27.47
CA ASP A 557 0.83 10.44 28.92
C ASP A 557 0.36 9.19 29.68
N GLU A 558 -0.67 8.48 29.17
CA GLU A 558 -1.14 7.20 29.74
C GLU A 558 -0.04 6.12 29.70
N LYS A 559 0.75 6.08 28.63
CA LYS A 559 1.88 5.15 28.49
C LYS A 559 3.05 5.50 29.41
N GLN A 560 3.36 6.79 29.58
CA GLN A 560 4.36 7.25 30.54
C GLN A 560 3.92 6.97 31.98
N PHE A 561 2.63 7.15 32.29
CA PHE A 561 2.06 6.80 33.59
C PHE A 561 2.19 5.30 33.89
N ALA A 562 1.93 4.44 32.90
CA ALA A 562 2.16 2.99 32.99
C ALA A 562 3.64 2.62 33.20
N ALA A 563 4.57 3.41 32.65
CA ALA A 563 6.01 3.23 32.87
C ALA A 563 6.47 3.70 34.27
N MET A 564 5.90 4.79 34.80
CA MET A 564 6.20 5.33 36.14
C MET A 564 5.71 4.43 37.29
N GLN A 565 4.74 3.54 37.05
CA GLN A 565 4.35 2.49 38.00
C GLN A 565 5.53 1.59 38.41
N ARG A 566 6.59 1.48 37.57
CA ARG A 566 7.80 0.71 37.88
C ARG A 566 8.79 1.46 38.78
N THR A 567 8.73 2.78 38.86
CA THR A 567 9.68 3.63 39.60
C THR A 567 9.10 4.25 40.89
N ARG A 568 7.80 4.01 41.18
CA ARG A 568 7.05 4.49 42.36
C ARG A 568 7.08 6.02 42.59
N LYS A 569 7.41 6.81 41.56
CA LYS A 569 7.31 8.27 41.59
C LYS A 569 6.10 8.67 40.77
N PHE A 570 4.98 8.96 41.44
CA PHE A 570 3.76 9.45 40.80
C PHE A 570 3.74 10.98 40.83
N PRO A 571 3.32 11.65 39.74
CA PRO A 571 2.94 13.05 39.81
C PRO A 571 1.78 13.21 40.80
N SER A 572 1.71 14.35 41.48
CA SER A 572 0.60 14.65 42.39
C SER A 572 -0.71 14.75 41.61
N ILE A 573 -1.84 14.46 42.27
CA ILE A 573 -3.19 14.64 41.70
C ILE A 573 -3.36 16.08 41.16
N GLN A 574 -2.79 17.06 41.85
CA GLN A 574 -2.80 18.46 41.44
C GLN A 574 -2.07 18.71 40.11
N GLU A 575 -0.92 18.07 39.88
CA GLU A 575 -0.18 18.20 38.60
C GLU A 575 -0.95 17.57 37.42
N GLN A 576 -1.67 16.48 37.67
CA GLN A 576 -2.50 15.82 36.67
C GLN A 576 -3.73 16.67 36.32
N GLU A 577 -4.42 17.19 37.34
CA GLU A 577 -5.56 18.11 37.16
C GLU A 577 -5.13 19.40 36.45
N GLN A 578 -3.95 19.94 36.75
CA GLN A 578 -3.43 21.14 36.11
C GLN A 578 -3.10 20.92 34.63
N LYS A 579 -2.53 19.76 34.27
CA LYS A 579 -2.29 19.38 32.86
C LYS A 579 -3.59 19.20 32.09
N GLU A 580 -4.57 18.49 32.65
CA GLU A 580 -5.88 18.34 32.03
C GLU A 580 -6.59 19.70 31.84
N MET A 581 -6.47 20.60 32.81
CA MET A 581 -7.05 21.93 32.75
C MET A 581 -6.42 22.77 31.64
N MET A 582 -5.09 22.82 31.55
CA MET A 582 -4.37 23.51 30.47
C MET A 582 -4.81 22.99 29.09
N HIS A 583 -4.91 21.68 28.94
CA HIS A 583 -5.28 21.09 27.67
C HIS A 583 -6.76 21.32 27.29
N ARG A 584 -7.67 21.27 28.27
CA ARG A 584 -9.08 21.68 28.06
C ARG A 584 -9.17 23.14 27.60
N GLN A 585 -8.31 24.02 28.11
CA GLN A 585 -8.26 25.41 27.66
C GLN A 585 -7.79 25.52 26.20
N GLU A 586 -6.80 24.73 25.76
CA GLU A 586 -6.33 24.71 24.37
C GLU A 586 -7.42 24.28 23.38
N VAL A 587 -8.14 23.18 23.68
CA VAL A 587 -9.26 22.72 22.83
C VAL A 587 -10.38 23.76 22.77
N LEU A 588 -10.65 24.48 23.86
CA LEU A 588 -11.62 25.58 23.90
C LEU A 588 -11.16 26.80 23.07
N VAL A 589 -9.85 27.08 23.03
CA VAL A 589 -9.28 28.12 22.15
C VAL A 589 -9.47 27.74 20.68
N GLU A 590 -9.17 26.51 20.29
CA GLU A 590 -9.36 26.05 18.91
C GLU A 590 -10.85 25.98 18.51
N ARG A 591 -11.74 25.61 19.42
CA ARG A 591 -13.19 25.69 19.20
C ARG A 591 -13.64 27.14 18.92
N ARG A 592 -13.15 28.11 19.71
CA ARG A 592 -13.48 29.52 19.49
C ARG A 592 -13.00 30.01 18.11
N LYS A 593 -11.78 29.66 17.69
CA LYS A 593 -11.26 29.99 16.36
C LYS A 593 -12.13 29.40 15.24
N ARG A 594 -12.56 28.14 15.39
CA ARG A 594 -13.48 27.48 14.44
C ARG A 594 -14.80 28.25 14.32
N ASP A 595 -15.41 28.59 15.44
CA ASP A 595 -16.70 29.28 15.48
C ASP A 595 -16.60 30.70 14.90
N GLU A 596 -15.49 31.40 15.14
CA GLU A 596 -15.20 32.71 14.52
C GLU A 596 -15.08 32.62 12.98
N LEU A 597 -14.36 31.62 12.46
CA LEU A 597 -14.20 31.40 11.02
C LEU A 597 -15.53 31.05 10.35
N HIS A 598 -16.36 30.21 10.98
CA HIS A 598 -17.72 29.94 10.49
C HIS A 598 -18.57 31.19 10.46
N ALA A 599 -18.56 32.00 11.53
CA ALA A 599 -19.37 33.21 11.60
C ALA A 599 -19.03 34.24 10.51
N TRP A 600 -17.76 34.34 10.11
CA TRP A 600 -17.34 35.19 9.00
C TRP A 600 -17.82 34.67 7.64
N ALA A 601 -17.67 33.37 7.39
CA ALA A 601 -18.15 32.76 6.15
C ALA A 601 -19.68 32.80 6.04
N ASP A 602 -20.42 32.56 7.14
CA ASP A 602 -21.89 32.68 7.17
C ASP A 602 -22.36 34.13 6.92
N ARG A 603 -21.58 35.15 7.31
CA ARG A 603 -21.86 36.57 6.99
C ARG A 603 -21.68 36.85 5.50
N GLU A 604 -20.62 36.31 4.92
CA GLU A 604 -20.32 36.51 3.51
C GLU A 604 -21.33 35.80 2.61
N GLU A 605 -21.75 34.59 2.98
CA GLU A 605 -22.82 33.87 2.30
C GLU A 605 -24.13 34.69 2.25
N ARG A 606 -24.53 35.27 3.39
CA ARG A 606 -25.72 36.15 3.46
C ARG A 606 -25.58 37.36 2.55
N ARG A 607 -24.38 37.95 2.44
CA ARG A 607 -24.09 39.09 1.56
C ARG A 607 -24.24 38.74 0.08
N LEU A 608 -23.85 37.53 -0.30
CA LEU A 608 -23.93 37.04 -1.69
C LEU A 608 -25.37 36.74 -2.13
N GLY A 609 -26.32 36.60 -1.20
CA GLY A 609 -27.75 36.39 -1.51
C GLY A 609 -28.06 35.08 -2.24
N GLN A 610 -27.10 34.16 -2.34
CA GLN A 610 -27.26 32.86 -2.98
C GLN A 610 -27.71 31.83 -1.95
N LYS A 611 -28.79 31.07 -2.23
CA LYS A 611 -29.21 29.96 -1.38
C LYS A 611 -28.31 28.75 -1.63
N ARG A 612 -27.77 28.13 -0.56
CA ARG A 612 -27.17 26.78 -0.65
C ARG A 612 -28.17 25.82 -1.30
N PHE A 613 -27.67 24.90 -2.10
CA PHE A 613 -28.43 23.71 -2.47
C PHE A 613 -28.79 22.96 -1.17
N GLU A 614 -30.04 23.08 -0.72
CA GLU A 614 -30.58 22.19 0.30
C GLU A 614 -30.78 20.82 -0.34
N VAL A 615 -30.01 19.83 0.11
CA VAL A 615 -30.38 18.43 -0.08
C VAL A 615 -31.64 18.22 0.75
N LYS A 616 -32.78 17.93 0.10
CA LYS A 616 -34.01 17.58 0.82
C LYS A 616 -33.77 16.27 1.57
N ASP A 617 -33.68 16.33 2.90
CA ASP A 617 -33.77 15.17 3.78
C ASP A 617 -35.20 14.61 3.70
N GLU A 618 -35.38 13.41 3.14
CA GLU A 618 -36.69 12.73 3.10
C GLU A 618 -37.04 11.99 4.41
N PHE A 619 -36.32 12.23 5.51
CA PHE A 619 -36.68 11.65 6.81
C PHE A 619 -37.67 12.57 7.57
N GLN A 620 -38.96 12.22 7.53
CA GLN A 620 -39.98 12.91 8.32
C GLN A 620 -39.93 12.48 9.81
N PRO A 621 -39.94 13.40 10.79
CA PRO A 621 -39.67 13.14 12.22
C PRO A 621 -40.74 12.34 13.01
N HIS A 622 -41.77 11.78 12.37
CA HIS A 622 -42.98 11.35 13.10
C HIS A 622 -43.03 9.87 13.48
N GLN A 623 -42.06 9.04 13.07
CA GLN A 623 -41.98 7.65 13.54
C GLN A 623 -41.17 7.57 14.84
N ARG A 624 -41.83 7.87 15.97
CA ARG A 624 -41.34 7.48 17.30
C ARG A 624 -41.47 5.97 17.46
N PHE A 625 -40.36 5.25 17.67
CA PHE A 625 -40.11 4.53 18.93
C PHE A 625 -38.74 3.80 18.94
N GLN A 626 -38.11 3.87 20.11
CA GLN A 626 -37.06 2.97 20.64
C GLN A 626 -35.65 3.02 20.04
N GLY A 627 -34.93 4.09 20.38
CA GLY A 627 -33.64 3.95 21.05
C GLY A 627 -32.42 3.53 20.23
N GLU A 628 -32.03 4.32 19.23
CA GLU A 628 -30.62 4.57 18.90
C GLU A 628 -30.46 5.87 18.10
N VAL A 629 -29.41 6.64 18.40
CA VAL A 629 -29.22 8.02 17.92
C VAL A 629 -28.60 7.99 16.52
N LEU A 630 -29.33 8.47 15.51
CA LEU A 630 -28.77 8.73 14.17
C LEU A 630 -27.97 10.04 14.17
N GLU A 631 -26.67 9.93 13.89
CA GLU A 631 -25.76 11.07 13.74
C GLU A 631 -25.95 11.80 12.40
N ALA A 632 -26.52 13.01 12.46
CA ALA A 632 -26.40 14.00 11.40
C ALA A 632 -25.08 14.77 11.56
N ASN A 633 -24.10 14.51 10.70
CA ASN A 633 -22.89 15.33 10.58
C ASN A 633 -23.24 16.68 9.91
N LEU A 634 -23.28 17.75 10.70
CA LEU A 634 -23.81 19.06 10.31
C LEU A 634 -23.00 19.86 9.27
N ARG A 635 -21.91 19.36 8.67
CA ARG A 635 -21.29 19.96 7.47
C ARG A 635 -20.58 18.86 6.63
N GLY A 636 -21.26 18.40 5.58
CA GLY A 636 -20.73 17.46 4.58
C GLY A 636 -19.60 18.03 3.70
N PRO A 637 -19.06 17.25 2.75
CA PRO A 637 -18.00 17.70 1.83
C PRO A 637 -18.46 18.87 0.94
N HIS A 638 -17.48 19.69 0.51
CA HIS A 638 -17.66 20.86 -0.35
C HIS A 638 -18.55 20.55 -1.58
N PRO A 639 -19.58 21.37 -1.88
CA PRO A 639 -20.60 21.04 -2.88
C PRO A 639 -20.05 20.90 -4.31
N GLY A 640 -18.93 21.55 -4.64
CA GLY A 640 -18.27 21.43 -5.95
C GLY A 640 -17.34 20.21 -6.16
N TYR A 641 -17.00 19.42 -5.13
CA TYR A 641 -16.00 18.35 -5.26
C TYR A 641 -16.39 17.10 -4.46
N LYS A 642 -16.82 16.04 -5.18
CA LYS A 642 -17.12 14.74 -4.58
C LYS A 642 -15.82 14.08 -4.08
N ARG A 643 -15.67 13.96 -2.76
CA ARG A 643 -14.67 13.07 -2.15
C ARG A 643 -14.91 11.62 -2.59
N ALA A 644 -13.82 10.86 -2.75
CA ALA A 644 -13.89 9.41 -2.65
C ALA A 644 -14.28 9.01 -1.20
N PRO A 645 -15.09 7.96 -1.00
CA PRO A 645 -15.59 7.59 0.33
C PRO A 645 -14.43 7.08 1.19
N GLY A 646 -14.02 7.88 2.15
CA GLY A 646 -12.95 7.56 3.08
C GLY A 646 -13.22 8.25 4.41
N TYR A 647 -13.71 7.45 5.36
CA TYR A 647 -13.92 7.75 6.78
C TYR A 647 -15.10 8.66 7.14
N THR A 648 -16.19 8.03 7.60
CA THR A 648 -17.08 8.55 8.64
C THR A 648 -16.63 7.95 9.98
N TRP A 649 -16.50 8.77 11.02
CA TRP A 649 -16.31 8.32 12.40
C TRP A 649 -17.31 9.03 13.30
N CYS A 650 -17.90 8.24 14.19
CA CYS A 650 -18.96 8.64 15.10
C CYS A 650 -18.53 9.73 16.10
N ASN A 651 -19.46 10.61 16.40
CA ASN A 651 -19.48 11.65 17.41
C ASN A 651 -19.73 11.06 18.80
N SER A 652 -18.88 11.41 19.77
CA SER A 652 -18.89 10.89 21.15
C SER A 652 -20.02 11.46 22.04
N LYS A 653 -21.28 11.35 21.62
CA LYS A 653 -22.44 11.86 22.39
C LYS A 653 -23.54 10.83 22.69
N GLU A 654 -23.21 9.54 22.73
CA GLU A 654 -24.12 8.57 23.34
C GLU A 654 -23.96 8.53 24.87
N ARG A 655 -25.01 9.00 25.56
CA ARG A 655 -25.25 8.67 26.97
C ARG A 655 -25.69 7.21 27.07
N ARG A 656 -24.76 6.26 27.14
CA ARG A 656 -24.99 4.94 27.73
C ARG A 656 -24.01 4.74 28.88
N ASP A 657 -24.58 4.42 30.04
CA ASP A 657 -23.97 4.11 31.34
C ASP A 657 -23.27 5.23 32.14
N LEU A 658 -24.08 6.07 32.78
CA LEU A 658 -23.68 6.89 33.94
C LEU A 658 -24.34 6.47 35.27
N GLN A 659 -25.03 5.32 35.35
CA GLN A 659 -25.73 4.93 36.59
C GLN A 659 -25.62 3.44 36.96
N SER A 660 -24.47 2.81 36.76
CA SER A 660 -24.17 1.61 37.55
C SER A 660 -22.73 1.60 38.06
N ARG A 661 -22.56 1.54 39.38
CA ARG A 661 -21.32 1.06 39.98
C ARG A 661 -21.28 -0.44 39.72
N LYS A 662 -20.35 -0.90 38.89
CA LYS A 662 -19.96 -2.32 38.86
C LYS A 662 -18.44 -2.44 38.89
N MET A 663 -17.93 -2.77 40.08
CA MET A 663 -16.99 -3.88 40.16
C MET A 663 -17.73 -5.10 39.61
N THR A 664 -17.27 -5.66 38.49
CA THR A 664 -17.31 -7.11 38.22
C THR A 664 -16.35 -7.39 37.07
N ASP A 665 -15.56 -8.41 37.31
CA ASP A 665 -14.44 -8.89 36.53
C ASP A 665 -14.88 -9.80 35.37
N LEU A 666 -14.05 -9.83 34.33
CA LEU A 666 -13.94 -10.80 33.22
C LEU A 666 -15.07 -10.91 32.16
N SER A 667 -14.80 -10.40 30.93
CA SER A 667 -14.40 -11.23 29.76
C SER A 667 -14.76 -10.58 28.38
N HIS A 668 -13.79 -10.60 27.45
CA HIS A 668 -13.85 -10.37 25.98
C HIS A 668 -14.36 -8.99 25.49
N VAL A 669 -13.57 -8.15 24.80
CA VAL A 669 -12.91 -8.39 23.51
C VAL A 669 -11.47 -7.85 23.54
N ARG A 670 -10.50 -8.77 23.50
CA ARG A 670 -9.08 -8.45 23.29
C ARG A 670 -8.84 -8.16 21.81
N SER A 671 -8.32 -6.98 21.51
CA SER A 671 -7.32 -6.85 20.46
C SER A 671 -5.99 -7.31 21.08
N SER A 672 -5.37 -8.33 20.51
CA SER A 672 -4.06 -8.80 20.99
C SER A 672 -3.16 -9.15 19.82
N SER A 673 -2.04 -8.42 19.74
CA SER A 673 -0.79 -8.88 19.12
C SER A 673 0.32 -8.87 20.20
N HIS A 674 0.60 -10.08 20.70
CA HIS A 674 1.86 -10.68 21.18
C HIS A 674 2.68 -10.08 22.33
N LEU A 675 3.01 -10.93 23.32
CA LEU A 675 4.37 -11.13 23.86
C LEU A 675 4.57 -12.61 24.31
N ASP A 676 5.63 -13.21 23.78
CA ASP A 676 6.58 -14.21 24.34
C ASP A 676 6.11 -15.39 25.23
N GLY A 677 6.47 -16.63 24.84
CA GLY A 677 6.51 -17.82 25.72
C GLY A 677 7.90 -18.01 26.38
N PRO A 678 8.09 -18.89 27.39
CA PRO A 678 7.60 -20.29 27.39
C PRO A 678 7.11 -20.90 28.74
N GLY A 679 6.02 -21.71 28.68
CA GLY A 679 5.60 -22.86 29.53
C GLY A 679 5.66 -22.79 31.08
N PRO A 680 5.34 -23.88 31.83
CA PRO A 680 4.31 -24.92 31.67
C PRO A 680 3.24 -24.85 32.80
N GLY A 681 2.04 -25.41 32.61
CA GLY A 681 1.11 -25.67 33.72
C GLY A 681 -0.37 -25.39 33.45
N GLN A 682 -1.06 -26.44 32.98
CA GLN A 682 -2.35 -26.94 33.48
C GLN A 682 -3.49 -26.01 33.94
N TYR A 683 -4.66 -26.26 33.32
CA TYR A 683 -6.03 -26.28 33.87
C TYR A 683 -6.69 -24.93 34.22
N LEU A 684 -8.02 -24.73 34.21
CA LEU A 684 -9.26 -25.40 33.76
C LEU A 684 -10.33 -24.30 33.93
N GLY A 685 -11.35 -24.24 33.07
CA GLY A 685 -12.50 -23.33 33.23
C GLY A 685 -13.04 -22.85 31.90
#